data_AF-A0A4U8SKB3-F1
#
_entry.id   AF-A0A4U8SKB3-F1
#
_cell.length_a   1.000
_cell.length_b   1.000
_cell.length_c   1.000
_cell.angle_alpha   90.00
_cell.angle_beta   90.00
_cell.angle_gamma   90.00
#
_symmetry.space_group_name_H-M   'P 1'
#
loop_
_entity.id
_entity.type
_entity.pdbx_description
1 polymer ?
#
loop_
_entity_poly.entity_id
_entity_poly.type
_entity_poly.pdbx_seq_one_letter_code
_entity_poly.pdbx_strand_id
1 'polypeptide(L)'
;MLRSLVLLLLCCCLAYTSGFKINEQSLNSTALNSAYVAGAYGADSAYYNPANMGFSHPLSDTAKHDLDITFTGIYIPGFAFTTDTNLKNIGEGSINWGLSTTTTLGIDSNMANLANTFLGVDLSAPIEVPSEVKNQHGEWGFSERGALVEGSADPTFFPVPKIFYKSKTAKNKWGNWNFGASFTAPSGLAMNWNGEAGAFLRNVMIAMVEFSPSLSWNYDERISIGVSPRILYGMGNFKNTVFVPLGTKDKPGEVITNIKDFDEIPESMVPPAMAQLIYAVNTAQGNALAALAGLGVSGGGHLNNKLRYQMPTIFNPEAWFGMPDPSVFAPYVDDNKQSIDVAGYNAKVAEINAKIKKNWENYQGEWTNGNLEWRYNDKTCASQTAICLPTLFNKVPNQTYKTTINGVEQTGYKFVNGVNYCIQNGYSTSDFYGCGNLADTMKEAQNLGAYVNCYTGTFYDFNGNLQTSNPGPCAYPSPTETDADGSPRGYLPLMDAKQVANAFGMGDMEITTRLVGATKVEQKSNGADLAFGYKLAMSMRPFESKKTTLSVVYTSPVTFNLKGGLDATTYIGGSVGNVNMKADLNLGVTLPSSVQIAIMHYFEQLSVEFVYERIYWSKGDKFAFNFSNPKFTPLSGMVMQFSSQQLEAMMGLADYGAVAMGDGWQDTIALRLGVTYLTQKNLLLMFSAAFDQSPVPQDKIGIPDSNAYMFGAGVRKTFSEQWNLGVAYSLSLKDGRKSIYQTGGFGQLHLLSASLGYQF
;
A
#
# COMPACT_ATOMS: atom_id res chain seq x y z
N MET A 1 -19.69 56.60 2.13
CA MET A 1 -18.71 55.88 1.29
C MET A 1 -17.69 55.08 2.11
N LEU A 2 -17.12 55.60 3.20
CA LEU A 2 -16.09 54.88 3.99
C LEU A 2 -16.59 53.63 4.74
N ARG A 3 -17.86 53.60 5.18
CA ARG A 3 -18.46 52.42 5.87
C ARG A 3 -18.74 51.23 4.95
N SER A 4 -18.98 51.46 3.65
CA SER A 4 -19.20 50.39 2.67
C SER A 4 -17.89 49.73 2.22
N LEU A 5 -16.77 50.48 2.24
CA LEU A 5 -15.43 49.95 1.92
C LEU A 5 -14.89 49.05 3.04
N VAL A 6 -15.20 49.39 4.31
CA VAL A 6 -14.80 48.62 5.49
C VAL A 6 -15.61 47.32 5.62
N LEU A 7 -16.89 47.30 5.20
CA LEU A 7 -17.67 46.05 5.13
C LEU A 7 -17.18 45.09 4.02
N LEU A 8 -16.66 45.62 2.90
CA LEU A 8 -16.06 44.79 1.83
C LEU A 8 -14.72 44.19 2.26
N LEU A 9 -13.93 44.91 3.06
CA LEU A 9 -12.64 44.45 3.60
C LEU A 9 -12.77 43.46 4.76
N LEU A 10 -13.85 43.53 5.55
CA LEU A 10 -14.13 42.60 6.66
C LEU A 10 -14.83 41.30 6.23
N CYS A 11 -15.31 41.19 5.00
CA CYS A 11 -15.92 39.97 4.47
C CYS A 11 -14.91 39.01 3.80
N CYS A 12 -13.61 39.35 3.76
CA CYS A 12 -12.54 38.56 3.15
C CYS A 12 -11.93 37.48 4.07
N CYS A 13 -12.46 37.26 5.27
CA CYS A 13 -11.79 36.45 6.29
C CYS A 13 -12.01 34.93 6.22
N LEU A 14 -12.76 34.39 5.26
CA LEU A 14 -12.94 32.93 5.15
C LEU A 14 -12.91 32.50 3.69
N ALA A 15 -11.71 32.31 3.15
CA ALA A 15 -11.54 31.72 1.84
C ALA A 15 -10.16 31.01 1.67
N TYR A 16 -10.20 29.79 1.13
CA TYR A 16 -9.23 28.68 0.92
C TYR A 16 -9.29 27.89 -0.45
N THR A 17 -8.23 27.84 -1.31
CA THR A 17 -8.08 26.90 -2.50
C THR A 17 -6.69 26.92 -3.21
N SER A 18 -6.38 25.88 -4.02
CA SER A 18 -5.19 25.56 -4.88
C SER A 18 -5.25 25.98 -6.37
N GLY A 19 -4.10 26.12 -7.09
CA GLY A 19 -4.02 26.49 -8.53
C GLY A 19 -2.87 25.83 -9.32
N PHE A 20 -3.16 25.34 -10.54
CA PHE A 20 -2.25 24.50 -11.35
C PHE A 20 -1.50 25.25 -12.48
N LYS A 21 -1.99 26.42 -12.93
CA LYS A 21 -1.36 27.27 -13.96
C LYS A 21 -1.25 28.70 -13.41
N ILE A 22 -0.12 29.36 -13.64
CA ILE A 22 0.08 30.76 -13.27
C ILE A 22 0.32 31.54 -14.55
N ASN A 23 -0.65 32.36 -14.97
CA ASN A 23 -0.50 33.16 -16.19
C ASN A 23 0.31 34.44 -15.92
N GLU A 24 0.35 34.88 -14.67
CA GLU A 24 0.95 36.13 -14.18
C GLU A 24 2.48 35.99 -14.00
N GLN A 25 3.18 35.93 -15.14
CA GLN A 25 4.63 35.82 -15.23
C GLN A 25 5.40 37.15 -15.16
N SER A 26 4.76 38.32 -15.23
CA SER A 26 5.45 39.61 -15.09
C SER A 26 4.74 40.51 -14.08
N LEU A 27 5.39 41.59 -13.69
CA LEU A 27 4.77 42.64 -12.87
C LEU A 27 3.45 43.13 -13.46
N ASN A 28 3.48 43.52 -14.75
CA ASN A 28 2.32 44.10 -15.43
C ASN A 28 1.18 43.07 -15.49
N SER A 29 1.49 41.83 -15.84
CA SER A 29 0.50 40.76 -15.86
C SER A 29 -0.06 40.44 -14.48
N THR A 30 0.75 40.49 -13.42
CA THR A 30 0.26 40.33 -12.04
C THR A 30 -0.72 41.42 -11.66
N ALA A 31 -0.42 42.68 -11.99
CA ALA A 31 -1.34 43.80 -11.72
C ALA A 31 -2.63 43.71 -12.57
N LEU A 32 -2.51 43.19 -13.79
CA LEU A 32 -3.59 43.14 -14.77
C LEU A 32 -4.31 41.79 -14.83
N ASN A 33 -3.96 40.81 -13.98
CA ASN A 33 -4.43 39.42 -14.05
C ASN A 33 -4.37 38.84 -15.47
N SER A 34 -3.26 39.08 -16.18
CA SER A 34 -3.08 38.70 -17.58
C SER A 34 -4.04 39.37 -18.58
N ALA A 35 -4.75 40.44 -18.22
CA ALA A 35 -5.37 41.38 -19.17
C ALA A 35 -4.27 42.25 -19.84
N TYR A 36 -3.31 41.59 -20.47
CA TYR A 36 -2.05 42.16 -20.93
C TYR A 36 -1.50 41.36 -22.12
N VAL A 37 -2.19 41.45 -23.25
CA VAL A 37 -1.88 40.76 -24.52
C VAL A 37 -1.73 41.78 -25.64
N ALA A 38 -2.76 42.59 -25.89
CA ALA A 38 -2.72 43.70 -26.83
C ALA A 38 -1.93 44.89 -26.26
N GLY A 39 -1.90 45.06 -24.93
CA GLY A 39 -1.12 46.08 -24.23
C GLY A 39 0.31 45.69 -23.87
N ALA A 40 0.77 44.49 -24.26
CA ALA A 40 2.09 44.00 -23.91
C ALA A 40 3.20 44.62 -24.77
N TYR A 41 3.84 45.71 -24.34
CA TYR A 41 4.90 46.39 -25.11
C TYR A 41 6.29 46.38 -24.46
N GLY A 42 6.40 46.06 -23.15
CA GLY A 42 7.67 46.03 -22.42
C GLY A 42 8.58 44.84 -22.79
N ALA A 43 9.67 44.62 -22.05
CA ALA A 43 10.50 43.41 -22.23
C ALA A 43 9.68 42.12 -22.11
N ASP A 44 8.65 42.13 -21.26
CA ASP A 44 7.72 41.02 -21.04
C ASP A 44 6.83 40.69 -22.25
N SER A 45 6.75 41.56 -23.26
CA SER A 45 6.11 41.24 -24.55
C SER A 45 6.75 40.03 -25.25
N ALA A 46 8.05 39.79 -25.04
CA ALA A 46 8.74 38.60 -25.53
C ALA A 46 8.08 37.28 -25.06
N TYR A 47 7.40 37.31 -23.91
CA TYR A 47 6.62 36.19 -23.42
C TYR A 47 5.15 36.30 -23.83
N TYR A 48 4.42 37.37 -23.48
CA TYR A 48 2.97 37.42 -23.64
C TYR A 48 2.52 37.52 -25.09
N ASN A 49 3.11 38.44 -25.84
CA ASN A 49 2.76 38.72 -27.21
C ASN A 49 4.01 39.19 -27.98
N PRO A 50 4.81 38.24 -28.52
CA PRO A 50 6.01 38.57 -29.27
C PRO A 50 5.76 39.56 -30.41
N ALA A 51 4.57 39.57 -31.02
CA ALA A 51 4.25 40.50 -32.10
C ALA A 51 4.31 41.96 -31.65
N ASN A 52 4.11 42.27 -30.37
CA ASN A 52 4.13 43.66 -29.92
C ASN A 52 5.52 44.23 -29.63
N MET A 53 6.59 43.43 -29.65
CA MET A 53 7.96 43.91 -29.36
C MET A 53 8.40 45.07 -30.25
N GLY A 54 7.94 45.08 -31.51
CA GLY A 54 8.31 46.11 -32.49
C GLY A 54 7.40 47.34 -32.52
N PHE A 55 6.37 47.40 -31.66
CA PHE A 55 5.49 48.57 -31.60
C PHE A 55 6.06 49.65 -30.67
N SER A 56 6.05 50.89 -31.14
CA SER A 56 6.35 52.07 -30.36
C SER A 56 5.30 52.29 -29.27
N HIS A 57 5.75 52.54 -28.03
CA HIS A 57 4.88 52.75 -26.89
C HIS A 57 5.60 53.54 -25.77
N PRO A 58 4.92 54.40 -24.98
CA PRO A 58 5.56 55.15 -23.88
C PRO A 58 6.29 54.31 -22.82
N LEU A 59 5.92 53.04 -22.67
CA LEU A 59 6.59 52.10 -21.75
C LEU A 59 7.78 51.36 -22.37
N SER A 60 8.05 51.56 -23.67
CA SER A 60 9.05 50.82 -24.43
C SER A 60 9.72 51.71 -25.47
N ASP A 61 11.00 52.01 -25.23
CA ASP A 61 11.83 52.71 -26.21
C ASP A 61 12.36 51.72 -27.26
N THR A 62 11.88 51.86 -28.50
CA THR A 62 12.30 50.99 -29.62
C THR A 62 13.77 51.16 -30.00
N ALA A 63 14.44 52.21 -29.55
CA ALA A 63 15.86 52.46 -29.79
C ALA A 63 16.79 51.76 -28.79
N LYS A 64 16.27 51.25 -27.68
CA LYS A 64 17.04 50.63 -26.59
C LYS A 64 16.73 49.14 -26.45
N HIS A 65 17.68 48.41 -25.87
CA HIS A 65 17.41 47.10 -25.31
C HIS A 65 16.65 47.26 -23.99
N ASP A 66 15.81 46.30 -23.64
CA ASP A 66 14.94 46.33 -22.46
C ASP A 66 15.10 45.00 -21.72
N LEU A 67 15.45 45.06 -20.44
CA LEU A 67 15.60 43.93 -19.53
C LEU A 67 14.66 44.13 -18.35
N ASP A 68 13.86 43.12 -18.02
CA ASP A 68 12.99 43.10 -16.84
C ASP A 68 13.29 41.86 -16.01
N ILE A 69 13.59 42.07 -14.73
CA ILE A 69 13.71 40.99 -13.75
C ILE A 69 12.57 41.16 -12.76
N THR A 70 11.66 40.18 -12.74
CA THR A 70 10.51 40.14 -11.86
C THR A 70 10.67 39.01 -10.84
N PHE A 71 10.47 39.31 -9.57
CA PHE A 71 10.33 38.31 -8.51
C PHE A 71 8.87 38.24 -8.08
N THR A 72 8.30 37.04 -8.05
CA THR A 72 6.91 36.82 -7.59
C THR A 72 6.89 35.88 -6.40
N GLY A 73 6.35 36.34 -5.28
CA GLY A 73 5.96 35.48 -4.17
C GLY A 73 4.55 34.96 -4.39
N ILE A 74 4.42 33.64 -4.51
CA ILE A 74 3.13 32.95 -4.56
C ILE A 74 2.78 32.53 -3.14
N TYR A 75 1.66 33.02 -2.61
CA TYR A 75 1.17 32.67 -1.29
C TYR A 75 -0.24 32.07 -1.36
N ILE A 76 -0.37 30.85 -0.82
CA ILE A 76 -1.65 30.15 -0.67
C ILE A 76 -1.88 29.98 0.83
N PRO A 77 -2.94 30.57 1.42
CA PRO A 77 -3.27 30.37 2.82
C PRO A 77 -3.67 28.92 3.09
N GLY A 78 -3.30 28.39 4.25
CA GLY A 78 -3.70 27.06 4.67
C GLY A 78 -5.19 26.99 4.96
N PHE A 79 -5.78 25.80 4.80
CA PHE A 79 -7.22 25.63 4.86
C PHE A 79 -7.70 24.25 5.27
N ALA A 80 -8.91 24.19 5.84
CA ALA A 80 -9.62 22.93 6.08
C ALA A 80 -10.73 22.74 5.04
N PHE A 81 -10.99 21.49 4.69
CA PHE A 81 -12.05 21.09 3.77
C PHE A 81 -12.62 19.73 4.19
N THR A 82 -13.79 19.40 3.65
CA THR A 82 -14.40 18.08 3.78
C THR A 82 -14.71 17.52 2.41
N THR A 83 -14.63 16.20 2.25
CA THR A 83 -14.95 15.49 1.01
C THR A 83 -16.13 14.58 1.29
N ASP A 84 -17.25 14.81 0.62
CA ASP A 84 -18.44 13.96 0.78
C ASP A 84 -18.35 12.73 -0.13
N THR A 85 -18.10 11.56 0.46
CA THR A 85 -17.95 10.30 -0.27
C THR A 85 -19.24 9.48 -0.27
N ASN A 86 -20.34 9.95 0.35
CA ASN A 86 -21.63 9.23 0.38
C ASN A 86 -22.25 9.02 -0.99
N LEU A 87 -21.94 9.91 -1.94
CA LEU A 87 -22.43 9.84 -3.32
C LEU A 87 -21.47 9.07 -4.24
N LYS A 88 -20.46 8.40 -3.69
CA LYS A 88 -19.38 7.78 -4.44
C LYS A 88 -19.33 6.27 -4.23
N ASN A 89 -18.96 5.59 -5.30
CA ASN A 89 -18.65 4.17 -5.26
C ASN A 89 -17.15 3.98 -5.03
N ILE A 90 -16.78 2.78 -4.59
CA ILE A 90 -15.40 2.35 -4.55
C ILE A 90 -14.77 2.44 -5.95
N GLY A 91 -13.54 2.94 -6.03
CA GLY A 91 -12.84 3.21 -7.30
C GLY A 91 -13.03 4.62 -7.85
N GLU A 92 -13.98 5.40 -7.32
CA GLU A 92 -14.16 6.81 -7.69
C GLU A 92 -13.21 7.73 -6.89
N GLY A 93 -11.91 7.50 -7.03
CA GLY A 93 -10.84 8.27 -6.39
C GLY A 93 -10.15 7.54 -5.23
N SER A 94 -9.10 8.16 -4.71
CA SER A 94 -8.24 7.60 -3.66
C SER A 94 -8.78 7.88 -2.24
N ILE A 95 -9.82 7.16 -1.83
CA ILE A 95 -10.42 7.24 -0.49
C ILE A 95 -10.31 5.89 0.24
N ASN A 96 -10.16 5.94 1.57
CA ASN A 96 -10.01 4.77 2.42
C ASN A 96 -11.36 4.11 2.74
N TRP A 97 -11.85 3.29 1.82
CA TRP A 97 -13.04 2.46 2.06
C TRP A 97 -12.81 1.32 3.06
N GLY A 98 -11.56 1.14 3.53
CA GLY A 98 -11.11 -0.01 4.27
C GLY A 98 -10.98 -1.25 3.38
N LEU A 99 -10.27 -2.26 3.87
CA LEU A 99 -10.16 -3.57 3.24
C LEU A 99 -10.63 -4.64 4.22
N SER A 100 -11.39 -5.60 3.73
CA SER A 100 -11.69 -6.84 4.44
C SER A 100 -11.15 -8.01 3.63
N THR A 101 -10.53 -8.95 4.33
CA THR A 101 -10.05 -10.20 3.74
C THR A 101 -10.82 -11.36 4.34
N THR A 102 -11.29 -12.27 3.50
CA THR A 102 -11.99 -13.49 3.91
C THR A 102 -11.25 -14.67 3.31
N THR A 103 -10.58 -15.46 4.15
CA THR A 103 -9.83 -16.64 3.74
C THR A 103 -10.66 -17.88 3.97
N THR A 104 -10.79 -18.71 2.93
CA THR A 104 -11.51 -19.99 2.99
C THR A 104 -10.56 -21.10 2.60
N LEU A 105 -10.58 -22.17 3.41
CA LEU A 105 -9.84 -23.39 3.16
C LEU A 105 -10.72 -24.32 2.30
N GLY A 106 -10.20 -24.80 1.17
CA GLY A 106 -10.88 -25.71 0.25
C GLY A 106 -10.95 -27.15 0.78
N ILE A 107 -11.56 -27.34 1.94
CA ILE A 107 -11.63 -28.62 2.65
C ILE A 107 -12.71 -29.51 2.06
N ASP A 108 -12.40 -30.80 1.86
CA ASP A 108 -13.41 -31.80 1.51
C ASP A 108 -14.50 -31.87 2.59
N SER A 109 -15.75 -31.88 2.16
CA SER A 109 -16.92 -31.87 3.04
C SER A 109 -16.96 -33.02 4.05
N ASN A 110 -16.44 -34.20 3.70
CA ASN A 110 -16.39 -35.32 4.64
C ASN A 110 -15.35 -35.06 5.75
N MET A 111 -14.24 -34.42 5.39
CA MET A 111 -13.18 -34.08 6.34
C MET A 111 -13.60 -32.94 7.28
N ALA A 112 -14.27 -31.91 6.76
CA ALA A 112 -14.84 -30.84 7.58
C ALA A 112 -15.88 -31.39 8.59
N ASN A 113 -16.74 -32.31 8.13
CA ASN A 113 -17.72 -32.98 9.00
C ASN A 113 -17.06 -33.85 10.07
N LEU A 114 -15.98 -34.56 9.72
CA LEU A 114 -15.20 -35.37 10.66
C LEU A 114 -14.60 -34.48 11.76
N ALA A 115 -13.96 -33.37 11.39
CA ALA A 115 -13.38 -32.43 12.36
C ALA A 115 -14.46 -31.82 13.28
N ASN A 116 -15.61 -31.40 12.72
CA ASN A 116 -16.68 -30.80 13.51
C ASN A 116 -17.32 -31.82 14.47
N THR A 117 -17.61 -33.03 13.98
CA THR A 117 -18.31 -34.06 14.77
C THR A 117 -17.47 -34.58 15.93
N PHE A 118 -16.17 -34.79 15.72
CA PHE A 118 -15.32 -35.42 16.71
C PHE A 118 -14.48 -34.45 17.54
N LEU A 119 -14.23 -33.23 17.06
CA LEU A 119 -13.41 -32.23 17.76
C LEU A 119 -14.19 -30.97 18.14
N GLY A 120 -15.43 -30.79 17.65
CA GLY A 120 -16.20 -29.55 17.84
C GLY A 120 -15.65 -28.38 17.02
N VAL A 121 -14.90 -28.70 15.97
CA VAL A 121 -14.07 -27.79 15.19
C VAL A 121 -14.67 -27.58 13.80
N ASP A 122 -15.18 -26.38 13.51
CA ASP A 122 -15.68 -26.03 12.18
C ASP A 122 -14.55 -25.49 11.29
N LEU A 123 -13.96 -26.38 10.48
CA LEU A 123 -12.93 -26.01 9.52
C LEU A 123 -13.48 -25.36 8.23
N SER A 124 -14.81 -25.34 8.05
CA SER A 124 -15.46 -24.69 6.88
C SER A 124 -15.74 -23.20 7.12
N ALA A 125 -15.61 -22.74 8.37
CA ALA A 125 -15.80 -21.35 8.74
C ALA A 125 -14.73 -20.45 8.07
N PRO A 126 -15.13 -19.39 7.37
CA PRO A 126 -14.18 -18.44 6.80
C PRO A 126 -13.41 -17.69 7.88
N ILE A 127 -12.12 -17.43 7.62
CA ILE A 127 -11.29 -16.58 8.47
C ILE A 127 -11.43 -15.15 7.96
N GLU A 128 -12.08 -14.31 8.76
CA GLU A 128 -12.20 -12.89 8.47
C GLU A 128 -11.08 -12.13 9.16
N VAL A 129 -10.23 -11.48 8.37
CA VAL A 129 -9.20 -10.58 8.88
C VAL A 129 -9.47 -9.18 8.35
N PRO A 130 -9.87 -8.23 9.22
CA PRO A 130 -10.02 -6.84 8.81
C PRO A 130 -8.65 -6.23 8.51
N SER A 131 -8.61 -5.19 7.68
CA SER A 131 -7.41 -4.40 7.40
C SER A 131 -6.74 -3.91 8.68
N GLU A 132 -5.41 -3.79 8.64
CA GLU A 132 -4.60 -3.08 9.65
C GLU A 132 -4.84 -1.55 9.65
N VAL A 133 -5.64 -1.04 8.72
CA VAL A 133 -6.04 0.36 8.63
C VAL A 133 -7.56 0.47 8.79
N LYS A 134 -7.99 1.31 9.73
CA LYS A 134 -9.41 1.67 9.90
C LYS A 134 -9.93 2.37 8.64
N ASN A 135 -11.17 2.12 8.26
CA ASN A 135 -11.84 2.79 7.15
C ASN A 135 -12.17 4.26 7.46
N GLN A 136 -12.76 4.96 6.48
CA GLN A 136 -13.20 6.36 6.58
C GLN A 136 -14.19 6.67 7.73
N HIS A 137 -14.81 5.66 8.37
CA HIS A 137 -15.65 5.82 9.56
C HIS A 137 -14.88 5.62 10.87
N GLY A 138 -13.58 5.29 10.82
CA GLY A 138 -12.78 4.94 11.98
C GLY A 138 -13.02 3.52 12.50
N GLU A 139 -13.68 2.68 11.70
CA GLU A 139 -14.02 1.29 12.01
C GLU A 139 -13.06 0.32 11.30
N TRP A 140 -12.92 -0.90 11.83
CA TRP A 140 -12.11 -1.94 11.20
C TRP A 140 -12.88 -2.63 10.08
N GLY A 141 -12.22 -2.89 8.95
CA GLY A 141 -12.81 -3.58 7.80
C GLY A 141 -13.47 -2.65 6.76
N PHE A 142 -13.99 -3.27 5.70
CA PHE A 142 -14.63 -2.59 4.57
C PHE A 142 -15.99 -1.95 4.94
N SER A 143 -16.23 -0.74 4.44
CA SER A 143 -17.55 -0.08 4.49
C SER A 143 -18.05 0.24 3.09
N GLU A 144 -19.32 -0.10 2.81
CA GLU A 144 -19.98 0.25 1.54
C GLU A 144 -20.53 1.67 1.53
N ARG A 145 -20.72 2.26 2.71
CA ARG A 145 -21.27 3.60 2.83
C ARG A 145 -20.14 4.61 2.88
N GLY A 146 -20.26 5.64 2.06
CA GLY A 146 -19.40 6.82 2.14
C GLY A 146 -19.43 7.48 3.52
N ALA A 147 -18.54 8.43 3.72
CA ALA A 147 -18.49 9.30 4.88
C ALA A 147 -18.17 10.72 4.44
N LEU A 148 -18.36 11.67 5.35
CA LEU A 148 -17.76 12.99 5.20
C LEU A 148 -16.32 12.89 5.72
N VAL A 149 -15.33 13.01 4.82
CA VAL A 149 -13.92 12.83 5.15
C VAL A 149 -13.24 14.18 5.29
N GLU A 150 -12.63 14.44 6.43
CA GLU A 150 -11.92 15.70 6.69
C GLU A 150 -10.52 15.73 6.06
N GLY A 151 -10.11 16.93 5.64
CA GLY A 151 -8.78 17.21 5.12
C GLY A 151 -8.36 18.65 5.39
N SER A 152 -7.07 18.91 5.25
CA SER A 152 -6.54 20.27 5.30
C SER A 152 -5.33 20.44 4.38
N ALA A 153 -4.97 21.68 4.11
CA ALA A 153 -3.77 22.04 3.37
C ALA A 153 -2.98 23.08 4.17
N ASP A 154 -1.67 22.90 4.24
CA ASP A 154 -0.78 23.83 4.92
C ASP A 154 -0.57 25.10 4.08
N PRO A 155 -0.32 26.26 4.72
CA PRO A 155 0.02 27.47 3.99
C PRO A 155 1.31 27.27 3.20
N THR A 156 1.33 27.77 1.98
CA THR A 156 2.45 27.62 1.04
C THR A 156 2.96 28.97 0.60
N PHE A 157 4.29 29.14 0.61
CA PHE A 157 4.96 30.28 -0.01
C PHE A 157 6.03 29.79 -0.99
N PHE A 158 5.96 30.24 -2.25
CA PHE A 158 6.93 29.87 -3.28
C PHE A 158 7.47 31.11 -4.00
N PRO A 159 8.77 31.42 -3.89
CA PRO A 159 9.40 32.52 -4.62
C PRO A 159 9.81 32.12 -6.04
N VAL A 160 9.49 32.95 -7.03
CA VAL A 160 9.77 32.68 -8.45
C VAL A 160 10.47 33.86 -9.11
N PRO A 161 11.76 33.73 -9.48
CA PRO A 161 12.43 34.70 -10.34
C PRO A 161 12.04 34.49 -11.80
N LYS A 162 11.85 35.60 -12.52
CA LYS A 162 11.42 35.63 -13.92
C LYS A 162 12.21 36.71 -14.64
N ILE A 163 12.65 36.43 -15.86
CA ILE A 163 13.53 37.33 -16.62
C ILE A 163 12.94 37.51 -18.01
N PHE A 164 12.89 38.75 -18.49
CA PHE A 164 12.44 39.09 -19.83
C PHE A 164 13.44 40.02 -20.48
N TYR A 165 13.74 39.75 -21.75
CA TYR A 165 14.63 40.56 -22.56
C TYR A 165 13.98 40.85 -23.91
N LYS A 166 14.13 42.09 -24.36
CA LYS A 166 13.73 42.55 -25.69
C LYS A 166 14.86 43.40 -26.27
N SER A 167 15.21 43.14 -27.52
CA SER A 167 16.23 43.89 -28.24
C SER A 167 15.70 45.25 -28.69
N LYS A 168 16.62 46.19 -28.92
CA LYS A 168 16.33 47.35 -29.77
C LYS A 168 15.81 46.90 -31.14
N THR A 169 15.04 47.77 -31.77
CA THR A 169 14.39 47.50 -33.05
C THR A 169 15.37 47.67 -34.19
N ALA A 170 15.61 46.58 -34.95
CA ALA A 170 16.39 46.61 -36.17
C ALA A 170 15.48 46.98 -37.35
N LYS A 171 15.64 48.20 -37.88
CA LYS A 171 14.82 48.71 -38.98
C LYS A 171 15.44 48.35 -40.33
N ASN A 172 14.64 47.85 -41.27
CA ASN A 172 15.04 47.66 -42.66
C ASN A 172 13.89 48.00 -43.63
N LYS A 173 14.18 48.00 -44.95
CA LYS A 173 13.20 48.35 -45.99
C LYS A 173 11.99 47.41 -46.08
N TRP A 174 12.08 46.23 -45.48
CA TRP A 174 11.04 45.20 -45.47
C TRP A 174 10.30 45.12 -44.13
N GLY A 175 10.64 45.97 -43.16
CA GLY A 175 10.01 46.03 -41.85
C GLY A 175 11.01 46.12 -40.70
N ASN A 176 10.45 46.16 -39.49
CA ASN A 176 11.15 46.27 -38.22
C ASN A 176 11.25 44.88 -37.57
N TRP A 177 12.43 44.55 -37.04
CA TRP A 177 12.68 43.26 -36.41
C TRP A 177 13.11 43.43 -34.96
N ASN A 178 12.61 42.57 -34.08
CA ASN A 178 13.07 42.48 -32.69
C ASN A 178 13.28 41.03 -32.30
N PHE A 179 14.35 40.80 -31.55
CA PHE A 179 14.62 39.56 -30.86
C PHE A 179 14.30 39.72 -29.37
N GLY A 180 13.73 38.70 -28.75
CA GLY A 180 13.49 38.68 -27.32
C GLY A 180 13.77 37.31 -26.73
N ALA A 181 13.80 37.25 -25.41
CA ALA A 181 13.91 36.01 -24.67
C ALA A 181 13.20 36.13 -23.33
N SER A 182 12.65 35.03 -22.83
CA SER A 182 12.06 34.98 -21.51
C SER A 182 12.44 33.70 -20.77
N PHE A 183 12.59 33.81 -19.46
CA PHE A 183 12.76 32.70 -18.53
C PHE A 183 11.70 32.83 -17.43
N THR A 184 10.80 31.86 -17.36
CA THR A 184 9.59 31.92 -16.51
C THR A 184 9.33 30.58 -15.82
N ALA A 185 8.43 30.56 -14.83
CA ALA A 185 7.90 29.33 -14.24
C ALA A 185 6.37 29.31 -14.42
N PRO A 186 5.87 28.82 -15.57
CA PRO A 186 4.46 28.91 -15.95
C PRO A 186 3.53 28.04 -15.10
N SER A 187 4.08 27.04 -14.41
CA SER A 187 3.32 26.14 -13.55
C SER A 187 4.24 25.57 -12.47
N GLY A 188 3.65 25.35 -11.30
CA GLY A 188 4.29 24.71 -10.18
C GLY A 188 3.32 24.66 -9.01
N LEU A 189 3.25 23.51 -8.33
CA LEU A 189 2.44 23.30 -7.14
C LEU A 189 3.30 22.54 -6.14
N ALA A 190 3.51 23.14 -4.97
CA ALA A 190 4.17 22.49 -3.85
C ALA A 190 3.32 22.75 -2.61
N MET A 191 2.34 21.90 -2.35
CA MET A 191 1.43 22.06 -1.22
C MET A 191 1.37 20.77 -0.42
N ASN A 192 1.39 20.89 0.90
CA ASN A 192 1.25 19.75 1.77
C ASN A 192 -0.21 19.60 2.21
N TRP A 193 -0.80 18.49 1.81
CA TRP A 193 -2.16 18.12 2.16
C TRP A 193 -2.16 17.12 3.31
N ASN A 194 -3.08 17.31 4.23
CA ASN A 194 -3.22 16.56 5.47
C ASN A 194 -4.64 15.99 5.58
N GLY A 195 -4.84 15.06 6.52
CA GLY A 195 -6.07 14.29 6.64
C GLY A 195 -6.23 13.23 5.56
N GLU A 196 -7.25 12.39 5.69
CA GLU A 196 -7.47 11.27 4.78
C GLU A 196 -7.89 11.76 3.39
N ALA A 197 -8.73 12.79 3.31
CA ALA A 197 -9.12 13.40 2.04
C ALA A 197 -7.96 14.10 1.30
N GLY A 198 -6.89 14.44 2.02
CA GLY A 198 -5.65 15.02 1.47
C GLY A 198 -4.53 14.01 1.24
N ALA A 199 -4.70 12.75 1.64
CA ALA A 199 -3.62 11.75 1.68
C ALA A 199 -2.94 11.52 0.31
N PHE A 200 -3.74 11.58 -0.76
CA PHE A 200 -3.28 11.43 -2.14
C PHE A 200 -2.41 12.60 -2.61
N LEU A 201 -2.65 13.83 -2.13
CA LEU A 201 -1.88 15.01 -2.52
C LEU A 201 -0.80 15.38 -1.48
N ARG A 202 -0.58 14.51 -0.49
CA ARG A 202 0.40 14.73 0.57
C ARG A 202 1.81 14.80 0.00
N ASN A 203 2.57 15.83 0.41
CA ASN A 203 3.94 16.07 -0.05
C ASN A 203 4.13 15.96 -1.58
N VAL A 204 3.25 16.59 -2.35
CA VAL A 204 3.38 16.68 -3.80
C VAL A 204 4.08 17.99 -4.18
N MET A 205 5.14 17.86 -4.97
CA MET A 205 5.85 18.98 -5.57
C MET A 205 5.95 18.74 -7.07
N ILE A 206 5.44 19.68 -7.86
CA ILE A 206 5.60 19.74 -9.30
C ILE A 206 6.12 21.13 -9.62
N ALA A 207 7.13 21.23 -10.47
CA ALA A 207 7.70 22.50 -10.90
C ALA A 207 8.01 22.46 -12.39
N MET A 208 7.75 23.57 -13.08
CA MET A 208 8.02 23.74 -14.50
C MET A 208 8.73 25.06 -14.72
N VAL A 209 9.84 25.02 -15.45
CA VAL A 209 10.55 26.21 -15.92
C VAL A 209 10.50 26.26 -17.44
N GLU A 210 10.36 27.46 -17.99
CA GLU A 210 10.24 27.69 -19.43
C GLU A 210 11.26 28.73 -19.87
N PHE A 211 12.07 28.35 -20.85
CA PHE A 211 12.86 29.28 -21.64
C PHE A 211 12.22 29.47 -23.01
N SER A 212 11.98 30.71 -23.41
CA SER A 212 11.27 31.02 -24.64
C SER A 212 11.94 32.17 -25.38
N PRO A 213 12.80 31.89 -26.39
CA PRO A 213 13.28 32.90 -27.32
C PRO A 213 12.14 33.34 -28.24
N SER A 214 12.18 34.58 -28.71
CA SER A 214 11.13 35.16 -29.55
C SER A 214 11.72 36.03 -30.66
N LEU A 215 11.01 36.07 -31.77
CA LEU A 215 11.30 36.92 -32.92
C LEU A 215 10.00 37.60 -33.34
N SER A 216 10.10 38.88 -33.69
CA SER A 216 8.96 39.62 -34.22
C SER A 216 9.34 40.39 -35.47
N TRP A 217 8.35 40.56 -36.33
CA TRP A 217 8.39 41.40 -37.51
C TRP A 217 7.20 42.34 -37.49
N ASN A 218 7.47 43.62 -37.69
CA ASN A 218 6.49 44.69 -37.67
C ASN A 218 6.59 45.54 -38.96
N TYR A 219 5.45 45.92 -39.51
CA TYR A 219 5.37 46.81 -40.67
C TYR A 219 4.53 48.04 -40.36
N ASP A 220 5.15 49.22 -40.55
CA ASP A 220 4.55 50.56 -40.42
C ASP A 220 3.81 50.83 -39.10
N GLU A 221 4.19 50.15 -38.00
CA GLU A 221 3.46 50.25 -36.73
C GLU A 221 1.96 49.92 -36.88
N ARG A 222 1.60 49.15 -37.92
CA ARG A 222 0.22 48.76 -38.25
C ARG A 222 -0.02 47.28 -38.11
N ILE A 223 0.87 46.44 -38.63
CA ILE A 223 0.72 44.99 -38.60
C ILE A 223 2.00 44.40 -38.02
N SER A 224 1.86 43.43 -37.13
CA SER A 224 2.97 42.76 -36.53
C SER A 224 2.70 41.27 -36.34
N ILE A 225 3.74 40.46 -36.54
CA ILE A 225 3.71 39.01 -36.36
C ILE A 225 4.86 38.64 -35.44
N GLY A 226 4.63 37.68 -34.55
CA GLY A 226 5.62 37.16 -33.65
C GLY A 226 5.59 35.64 -33.57
N VAL A 227 6.76 35.04 -33.45
CA VAL A 227 6.93 33.60 -33.20
C VAL A 227 7.85 33.41 -32.01
N SER A 228 7.57 32.41 -31.19
CA SER A 228 8.39 32.10 -30.05
C SER A 228 8.40 30.60 -29.77
N PRO A 229 9.52 29.91 -30.01
CA PRO A 229 9.73 28.57 -29.50
C PRO A 229 9.67 28.55 -27.97
N ARG A 230 9.16 27.46 -27.42
CA ARG A 230 9.05 27.24 -25.96
C ARG A 230 9.82 25.97 -25.63
N ILE A 231 10.76 26.08 -24.71
CA ILE A 231 11.55 24.96 -24.19
C ILE A 231 11.22 24.86 -22.71
N LEU A 232 10.60 23.76 -22.30
CA LEU A 232 10.10 23.59 -20.94
C LEU A 232 10.76 22.40 -20.28
N TYR A 233 11.27 22.60 -19.07
CA TYR A 233 11.75 21.52 -18.21
C TYR A 233 10.78 21.34 -17.05
N GLY A 234 10.18 20.16 -16.97
CA GLY A 234 9.24 19.77 -15.92
C GLY A 234 9.88 18.77 -14.98
N MET A 235 9.61 18.91 -13.69
CA MET A 235 10.02 17.95 -12.67
C MET A 235 8.93 17.77 -11.62
N GLY A 236 8.87 16.57 -11.02
CA GLY A 236 7.94 16.27 -9.96
C GLY A 236 8.49 15.27 -8.95
N ASN A 237 8.08 15.44 -7.70
CA ASN A 237 8.34 14.54 -6.58
C ASN A 237 7.04 14.32 -5.81
N PHE A 238 6.73 13.07 -5.51
CA PHE A 238 5.51 12.66 -4.84
C PHE A 238 5.88 11.74 -3.68
N LYS A 239 5.34 12.03 -2.49
CA LYS A 239 5.42 11.17 -1.30
C LYS A 239 4.06 11.13 -0.63
N ASN A 240 3.15 10.42 -1.26
CA ASN A 240 1.74 10.39 -0.95
C ASN A 240 1.25 8.99 -0.58
N THR A 241 0.01 8.93 -0.09
CA THR A 241 -0.70 7.67 0.16
C THR A 241 -1.88 7.59 -0.77
N VAL A 242 -2.00 6.46 -1.45
CA VAL A 242 -3.10 6.16 -2.36
C VAL A 242 -3.90 5.00 -1.79
N PHE A 243 -5.22 5.06 -1.91
CA PHE A 243 -6.08 3.92 -1.61
C PHE A 243 -6.54 3.28 -2.92
N VAL A 244 -6.15 2.02 -3.12
CA VAL A 244 -6.35 1.29 -4.37
C VAL A 244 -7.40 0.19 -4.15
N PRO A 245 -8.52 0.19 -4.87
CA PRO A 245 -9.50 -0.89 -4.79
C PRO A 245 -8.90 -2.22 -5.24
N LEU A 246 -9.17 -3.29 -4.48
CA LEU A 246 -8.80 -4.67 -4.84
C LEU A 246 -10.02 -5.54 -5.18
N GLY A 247 -11.24 -5.08 -4.87
CA GLY A 247 -12.46 -5.82 -5.14
C GLY A 247 -13.71 -5.19 -4.52
N THR A 248 -14.87 -5.65 -4.97
CA THR A 248 -16.20 -5.27 -4.45
C THR A 248 -16.90 -6.51 -3.89
N LYS A 249 -18.04 -6.37 -3.19
CA LYS A 249 -18.79 -7.55 -2.72
C LYS A 249 -19.28 -8.43 -3.87
N ASP A 250 -19.73 -7.82 -4.96
CA ASP A 250 -20.26 -8.55 -6.13
C ASP A 250 -19.15 -9.19 -6.98
N LYS A 251 -17.96 -8.57 -6.97
CA LYS A 251 -16.77 -9.04 -7.68
C LYS A 251 -15.54 -8.87 -6.78
N PRO A 252 -15.31 -9.78 -5.83
CA PRO A 252 -14.15 -9.72 -4.95
C PRO A 252 -12.87 -9.97 -5.73
N GLY A 253 -11.76 -9.39 -5.29
CA GLY A 253 -10.44 -9.83 -5.72
C GLY A 253 -10.16 -11.20 -5.11
N GLU A 254 -9.66 -12.15 -5.89
CA GLU A 254 -9.36 -13.50 -5.39
C GLU A 254 -7.88 -13.80 -5.54
N VAL A 255 -7.27 -14.19 -4.42
CA VAL A 255 -5.92 -14.77 -4.38
C VAL A 255 -6.09 -16.22 -4.00
N ILE A 256 -5.76 -17.12 -4.94
CA ILE A 256 -5.82 -18.57 -4.74
C ILE A 256 -4.40 -19.08 -4.58
N THR A 257 -4.16 -19.79 -3.48
CA THR A 257 -2.89 -20.44 -3.17
C THR A 257 -3.13 -21.90 -2.83
N ASN A 258 -2.08 -22.72 -2.79
CA ASN A 258 -2.20 -24.10 -2.36
C ASN A 258 -1.33 -24.37 -1.13
N ILE A 259 -1.81 -25.18 -0.16
CA ILE A 259 -1.03 -25.51 1.04
C ILE A 259 0.35 -26.07 0.69
N LYS A 260 0.48 -26.87 -0.38
CA LYS A 260 1.79 -27.41 -0.79
C LYS A 260 2.81 -26.36 -1.20
N ASP A 261 2.36 -25.18 -1.62
CA ASP A 261 3.24 -24.09 -2.09
C ASP A 261 3.95 -23.40 -0.92
N PHE A 262 3.56 -23.67 0.32
CA PHE A 262 4.13 -23.07 1.53
C PHE A 262 5.07 -24.04 2.23
N ASP A 263 6.32 -23.65 2.50
CA ASP A 263 7.23 -24.43 3.33
C ASP A 263 6.70 -24.63 4.77
N GLU A 264 6.12 -23.56 5.34
CA GLU A 264 5.43 -23.55 6.63
C GLU A 264 4.07 -22.84 6.49
N ILE A 265 3.03 -23.30 7.18
CA ILE A 265 1.70 -22.68 7.12
C ILE A 265 1.75 -21.30 7.80
N PRO A 266 1.44 -20.20 7.09
CA PRO A 266 1.39 -18.87 7.70
C PRO A 266 0.38 -18.80 8.85
N GLU A 267 0.75 -18.17 9.96
CA GLU A 267 -0.10 -18.05 11.17
C GLU A 267 -1.49 -17.45 10.86
N SER A 268 -1.53 -16.47 9.97
CA SER A 268 -2.77 -15.81 9.52
C SER A 268 -3.71 -16.71 8.71
N MET A 269 -3.26 -17.91 8.34
CA MET A 269 -4.04 -18.93 7.65
C MET A 269 -4.33 -20.15 8.51
N VAL A 270 -3.93 -20.14 9.78
CA VAL A 270 -4.31 -21.19 10.72
C VAL A 270 -5.57 -20.73 11.43
N PRO A 271 -6.77 -21.19 10.98
CA PRO A 271 -7.95 -20.90 11.75
C PRO A 271 -7.79 -21.48 13.16
N PRO A 272 -8.42 -20.85 14.16
CA PRO A 272 -8.81 -21.50 15.40
C PRO A 272 -8.99 -23.01 15.38
N ALA A 273 -9.75 -23.43 14.39
CA ALA A 273 -10.10 -24.81 14.14
C ALA A 273 -8.88 -25.68 13.78
N MET A 274 -7.99 -25.19 12.92
CA MET A 274 -6.77 -25.88 12.52
C MET A 274 -5.74 -25.93 13.66
N ALA A 275 -5.64 -24.86 14.46
CA ALA A 275 -4.81 -24.85 15.67
C ALA A 275 -5.23 -25.94 16.66
N GLN A 276 -6.54 -26.09 16.88
CA GLN A 276 -7.11 -27.14 17.72
C GLN A 276 -6.89 -28.53 17.12
N LEU A 277 -6.97 -28.68 15.79
CA LEU A 277 -6.66 -29.94 15.12
C LEU A 277 -5.18 -30.34 15.31
N ILE A 278 -4.23 -29.41 15.09
CA ILE A 278 -2.79 -29.64 15.26
C ILE A 278 -2.47 -30.02 16.71
N TYR A 279 -3.04 -29.27 17.66
CA TYR A 279 -2.90 -29.59 19.08
C TYR A 279 -3.51 -30.95 19.40
N ALA A 280 -4.73 -31.24 18.93
CA ALA A 280 -5.40 -32.51 19.18
C ALA A 280 -4.57 -33.69 18.64
N VAL A 281 -4.07 -33.62 17.41
CA VAL A 281 -3.31 -34.70 16.76
C VAL A 281 -2.02 -35.02 17.52
N ASN A 282 -1.30 -34.00 17.97
CA ASN A 282 -0.01 -34.16 18.67
C ASN A 282 -0.14 -34.25 20.20
N THR A 283 -1.34 -34.15 20.75
CA THR A 283 -1.61 -34.30 22.18
C THR A 283 -2.63 -35.40 22.49
N ALA A 284 -2.80 -35.68 23.77
CA ALA A 284 -3.60 -36.75 24.38
C ALA A 284 -5.01 -37.04 23.82
N GLN A 285 -5.65 -36.12 23.11
CA GLN A 285 -7.00 -36.28 22.54
C GLN A 285 -7.00 -36.82 21.11
N GLY A 286 -5.86 -36.79 20.41
CA GLY A 286 -5.73 -37.21 19.03
C GLY A 286 -5.86 -38.70 18.81
N ASN A 287 -5.74 -39.53 19.85
CA ASN A 287 -5.56 -40.97 19.63
C ASN A 287 -6.78 -41.69 19.04
N ALA A 288 -8.01 -41.14 19.18
CA ALA A 288 -9.19 -41.72 18.52
C ALA A 288 -9.20 -41.42 17.02
N LEU A 289 -8.93 -40.16 16.65
CA LEU A 289 -9.02 -39.68 15.27
C LEU A 289 -7.74 -39.89 14.48
N ALA A 290 -6.58 -39.72 15.11
CA ALA A 290 -5.29 -40.13 14.58
C ALA A 290 -5.29 -41.64 14.33
N ALA A 291 -5.92 -42.46 15.17
CA ALA A 291 -6.12 -43.88 14.83
C ALA A 291 -7.09 -44.09 13.65
N LEU A 292 -8.17 -43.31 13.54
CA LEU A 292 -9.13 -43.37 12.42
C LEU A 292 -8.56 -42.88 11.08
N ALA A 293 -7.62 -41.93 11.11
CA ALA A 293 -6.92 -41.39 9.95
C ALA A 293 -5.58 -42.10 9.66
N GLY A 294 -5.17 -43.07 10.49
CA GLY A 294 -3.89 -43.79 10.35
C GLY A 294 -2.64 -42.99 10.77
N LEU A 295 -2.82 -41.91 11.53
CA LEU A 295 -1.84 -40.91 11.94
C LEU A 295 -1.40 -41.01 13.41
N GLY A 296 -1.55 -42.17 14.03
CA GLY A 296 -1.29 -42.38 15.47
C GLY A 296 0.14 -41.99 15.86
N VAL A 297 0.32 -40.82 16.45
CA VAL A 297 1.62 -40.34 16.91
C VAL A 297 1.95 -40.99 18.26
N SER A 298 3.17 -41.53 18.39
CA SER A 298 3.64 -42.39 19.49
C SER A 298 2.99 -43.79 19.62
N GLY A 299 3.80 -44.76 20.04
CA GLY A 299 3.41 -46.17 20.14
C GLY A 299 2.41 -46.44 21.28
N GLY A 300 1.11 -46.35 20.97
CA GLY A 300 0.04 -46.88 21.82
C GLY A 300 -1.30 -46.14 21.66
N GLY A 301 -2.30 -46.82 21.09
CA GLY A 301 -3.67 -46.33 20.95
C GLY A 301 -4.40 -46.19 22.29
N HIS A 302 -4.34 -45.01 22.90
CA HIS A 302 -4.98 -44.64 24.16
C HIS A 302 -5.71 -43.30 24.09
N LEU A 303 -7.01 -43.31 24.41
CA LEU A 303 -7.96 -42.20 24.23
C LEU A 303 -7.72 -40.95 25.11
N ASN A 304 -6.81 -40.97 26.10
CA ASN A 304 -6.53 -39.80 26.96
C ASN A 304 -5.14 -39.85 27.64
N ASN A 305 -4.11 -39.30 26.98
CA ASN A 305 -2.75 -39.21 27.55
C ASN A 305 -2.57 -38.14 28.65
N LYS A 306 -3.46 -37.14 28.81
CA LYS A 306 -3.28 -36.05 29.80
C LYS A 306 -3.38 -36.58 31.24
N LEU A 307 -4.25 -37.55 31.46
CA LEU A 307 -4.35 -38.28 32.73
C LEU A 307 -3.16 -39.23 32.94
N ARG A 308 -2.58 -39.76 31.86
CA ARG A 308 -1.48 -40.75 31.89
C ARG A 308 -0.16 -40.16 32.38
N TYR A 309 0.20 -38.95 31.93
CA TYR A 309 1.43 -38.27 32.39
C TYR A 309 1.35 -37.81 33.85
N GLN A 310 0.14 -37.68 34.40
CA GLN A 310 -0.10 -37.21 35.78
C GLN A 310 -0.20 -38.36 36.81
N MET A 311 -0.21 -39.63 36.38
CA MET A 311 -0.34 -40.79 37.27
C MET A 311 0.98 -41.58 37.40
N PRO A 312 1.31 -42.10 38.60
CA PRO A 312 2.51 -42.92 38.79
C PRO A 312 2.34 -44.28 38.09
N THR A 313 3.04 -44.48 36.95
CA THR A 313 3.02 -45.75 36.20
C THR A 313 4.39 -46.43 36.17
N ILE A 314 4.40 -47.77 36.21
CA ILE A 314 5.62 -48.60 36.18
C ILE A 314 6.27 -48.64 34.77
N PHE A 315 5.55 -48.27 33.71
CA PHE A 315 6.06 -48.24 32.33
C PHE A 315 5.44 -47.07 31.55
N ASN A 316 6.20 -45.99 31.32
CA ASN A 316 5.81 -44.90 30.43
C ASN A 316 6.80 -44.83 29.24
N PRO A 317 6.65 -45.67 28.21
CA PRO A 317 7.61 -45.75 27.11
C PRO A 317 7.80 -44.41 26.38
N GLU A 318 6.77 -43.56 26.34
CA GLU A 318 6.83 -42.22 25.75
C GLU A 318 7.81 -41.31 26.52
N ALA A 319 7.75 -41.30 27.85
CA ALA A 319 8.68 -40.53 28.69
C ALA A 319 10.15 -40.98 28.56
N TRP A 320 10.39 -42.27 28.27
CA TRP A 320 11.74 -42.83 28.10
C TRP A 320 12.40 -42.37 26.80
N PHE A 321 11.63 -42.35 25.71
CA PHE A 321 12.11 -41.71 24.49
C PHE A 321 12.20 -40.19 24.64
N GLY A 322 11.81 -39.61 25.77
CA GLY A 322 11.99 -38.19 26.07
C GLY A 322 10.83 -37.33 25.61
N MET A 323 9.68 -37.96 25.31
CA MET A 323 8.42 -37.28 25.04
C MET A 323 7.93 -36.61 26.33
N PRO A 324 7.80 -35.28 26.35
CA PRO A 324 7.40 -34.53 27.54
C PRO A 324 5.88 -34.58 27.78
N ASP A 325 5.44 -34.09 28.94
CA ASP A 325 4.01 -33.87 29.19
C ASP A 325 3.41 -32.93 28.11
N PRO A 326 2.19 -33.19 27.61
CA PRO A 326 1.53 -32.34 26.61
C PRO A 326 1.44 -30.85 26.98
N SER A 327 1.55 -30.50 28.26
CA SER A 327 1.60 -29.12 28.73
C SER A 327 2.76 -28.30 28.15
N VAL A 328 3.80 -28.93 27.59
CA VAL A 328 4.88 -28.20 26.92
C VAL A 328 4.42 -27.45 25.66
N PHE A 329 3.27 -27.83 25.10
CA PHE A 329 2.66 -27.15 23.97
C PHE A 329 1.71 -26.02 24.39
N ALA A 330 1.33 -25.95 25.67
CA ALA A 330 0.42 -24.94 26.20
C ALA A 330 0.88 -23.48 25.98
N PRO A 331 2.18 -23.13 25.99
CA PRO A 331 2.62 -21.76 25.68
C PRO A 331 2.38 -21.36 24.22
N TYR A 332 2.26 -22.33 23.32
CA TYR A 332 2.12 -22.09 21.88
C TYR A 332 0.66 -22.20 21.43
N VAL A 333 -0.26 -22.63 22.29
CA VAL A 333 -1.69 -22.79 21.98
C VAL A 333 -2.51 -21.98 22.98
N ASP A 334 -3.27 -21.01 22.48
CA ASP A 334 -4.25 -20.27 23.28
C ASP A 334 -5.63 -20.91 23.09
N ASP A 335 -6.02 -21.80 24.00
CA ASP A 335 -7.31 -22.49 23.96
C ASP A 335 -8.51 -21.53 23.99
N ASN A 336 -8.36 -20.35 24.62
CA ASN A 336 -9.43 -19.37 24.77
C ASN A 336 -9.62 -18.52 23.52
N LYS A 337 -8.51 -18.16 22.86
CA LYS A 337 -8.55 -17.41 21.59
C LYS A 337 -8.59 -18.31 20.38
N GLN A 338 -8.41 -19.62 20.60
CA GLN A 338 -8.27 -20.62 19.56
C GLN A 338 -7.19 -20.16 18.57
N SER A 339 -5.92 -20.13 18.98
CA SER A 339 -4.82 -19.70 18.10
C SER A 339 -3.54 -20.44 18.46
N ILE A 340 -2.65 -20.65 17.47
CA ILE A 340 -1.35 -21.30 17.67
C ILE A 340 -0.21 -20.44 17.14
N ASP A 341 0.88 -20.34 17.89
CA ASP A 341 2.18 -19.85 17.41
C ASP A 341 2.83 -21.00 16.62
N VAL A 342 2.66 -20.97 15.29
CA VAL A 342 3.10 -22.05 14.40
C VAL A 342 4.61 -22.21 14.43
N ALA A 343 5.36 -21.10 14.45
CA ALA A 343 6.81 -21.11 14.44
C ALA A 343 7.36 -21.69 15.76
N GLY A 344 6.86 -21.22 16.89
CA GLY A 344 7.20 -21.74 18.22
C GLY A 344 6.79 -23.20 18.39
N TYR A 345 5.61 -23.57 17.89
CA TYR A 345 5.12 -24.94 17.89
C TYR A 345 6.01 -25.89 17.07
N ASN A 346 6.29 -25.56 15.81
CA ASN A 346 7.12 -26.38 14.93
C ASN A 346 8.54 -26.51 15.48
N ALA A 347 9.12 -25.42 16.01
CA ALA A 347 10.41 -25.45 16.69
C ALA A 347 10.40 -26.40 17.90
N LYS A 348 9.31 -26.38 18.68
CA LYS A 348 9.18 -27.28 19.83
C LYS A 348 9.01 -28.74 19.42
N VAL A 349 8.24 -29.02 18.37
CA VAL A 349 8.12 -30.36 17.77
C VAL A 349 9.48 -30.86 17.31
N ALA A 350 10.26 -30.05 16.59
CA ALA A 350 11.60 -30.40 16.14
C ALA A 350 12.56 -30.69 17.31
N GLU A 351 12.52 -29.88 18.38
CA GLU A 351 13.30 -30.10 19.61
C GLU A 351 12.98 -31.46 20.24
N ILE A 352 11.69 -31.79 20.38
CA ILE A 352 11.23 -33.03 20.99
C ILE A 352 11.61 -34.24 20.12
N ASN A 353 11.39 -34.17 18.81
CA ASN A 353 11.76 -35.23 17.88
C ASN A 353 13.27 -35.47 17.86
N ALA A 354 14.09 -34.42 17.90
CA ALA A 354 15.55 -34.55 18.00
C ALA A 354 15.98 -35.20 19.32
N LYS A 355 15.31 -34.87 20.43
CA LYS A 355 15.54 -35.53 21.73
C LYS A 355 15.16 -37.01 21.70
N ILE A 356 14.05 -37.36 21.05
CA ILE A 356 13.62 -38.75 20.85
C ILE A 356 14.66 -39.54 20.07
N LYS A 357 15.10 -39.00 18.94
CA LYS A 357 16.14 -39.62 18.11
C LYS A 357 17.45 -39.81 18.89
N LYS A 358 17.90 -38.79 19.61
CA LYS A 358 19.12 -38.87 20.43
C LYS A 358 19.01 -39.92 21.55
N ASN A 359 17.87 -39.98 22.24
CA ASN A 359 17.63 -40.97 23.27
C ASN A 359 17.61 -42.39 22.67
N TRP A 360 16.99 -42.55 21.49
CA TRP A 360 16.99 -43.80 20.76
C TRP A 360 18.41 -44.28 20.40
N GLU A 361 19.23 -43.40 19.82
CA GLU A 361 20.65 -43.69 19.52
C GLU A 361 21.42 -44.10 20.78
N ASN A 362 21.17 -43.43 21.90
CA ASN A 362 21.77 -43.79 23.19
C ASN A 362 21.33 -45.18 23.66
N TYR A 363 20.05 -45.52 23.54
CA TYR A 363 19.55 -46.85 23.90
C TYR A 363 20.10 -47.96 22.99
N GLN A 364 20.26 -47.69 21.70
CA GLN A 364 20.95 -48.60 20.77
C GLN A 364 22.42 -48.82 21.20
N GLY A 365 23.10 -47.77 21.65
CA GLY A 365 24.47 -47.84 22.19
C GLY A 365 24.56 -48.65 23.48
N GLU A 366 23.70 -48.36 24.45
CA GLU A 366 23.65 -49.08 25.74
C GLU A 366 23.35 -50.58 25.57
N TRP A 367 22.52 -50.93 24.59
CA TRP A 367 22.39 -52.32 24.18
C TRP A 367 23.69 -52.88 23.65
N THR A 368 24.27 -52.26 22.62
CA THR A 368 25.49 -52.75 21.98
C THR A 368 26.60 -53.02 23.00
N ASN A 369 26.62 -52.24 24.09
CA ASN A 369 27.54 -52.38 25.22
C ASN A 369 27.15 -53.44 26.28
N GLY A 370 26.01 -54.12 26.13
CA GLY A 370 25.49 -55.17 27.01
C GLY A 370 24.73 -54.67 28.24
N ASN A 371 24.46 -53.36 28.34
CA ASN A 371 23.80 -52.73 29.49
C ASN A 371 22.27 -52.84 29.43
N LEU A 372 21.71 -53.03 28.24
CA LEU A 372 20.29 -53.33 28.01
C LEU A 372 20.16 -54.74 27.41
N GLU A 373 19.14 -55.49 27.83
CA GLU A 373 18.87 -56.85 27.37
C GLU A 373 17.43 -56.97 26.89
N TRP A 374 17.23 -57.59 25.72
CA TRP A 374 15.89 -57.91 25.24
C TRP A 374 15.51 -59.30 25.69
N ARG A 375 14.40 -59.39 26.42
CA ARG A 375 13.86 -60.68 26.84
C ARG A 375 12.67 -61.03 25.98
N TYR A 376 12.88 -62.06 25.17
CA TYR A 376 11.81 -62.80 24.52
C TYR A 376 11.07 -63.61 25.59
N ASN A 377 9.75 -63.43 25.70
CA ASN A 377 8.93 -64.34 26.49
C ASN A 377 8.69 -65.61 25.66
N ASP A 378 9.31 -66.71 26.05
CA ASP A 378 9.27 -67.98 25.31
C ASP A 378 8.02 -68.83 25.59
N LYS A 379 7.04 -68.35 26.39
CA LYS A 379 5.91 -69.18 26.81
C LYS A 379 4.48 -68.72 26.54
N THR A 380 4.24 -67.54 26.00
CA THR A 380 2.98 -67.17 25.32
C THR A 380 3.21 -65.84 24.60
N CYS A 381 2.78 -65.74 23.34
CA CYS A 381 3.02 -64.64 22.38
C CYS A 381 4.35 -64.76 21.60
N ALA A 382 4.35 -65.59 20.55
CA ALA A 382 5.51 -65.85 19.68
C ALA A 382 5.94 -64.67 18.76
N SER A 383 5.62 -63.41 19.09
CA SER A 383 6.13 -62.26 18.32
C SER A 383 6.10 -60.93 19.09
N GLN A 384 6.25 -60.95 20.42
CA GLN A 384 6.33 -59.71 21.21
C GLN A 384 7.77 -59.51 21.70
N THR A 385 8.51 -58.68 20.99
CA THR A 385 9.71 -58.02 21.49
C THR A 385 9.28 -56.95 22.48
N ALA A 386 9.41 -57.22 23.79
CA ALA A 386 9.25 -56.18 24.80
C ALA A 386 10.64 -55.68 25.21
N ILE A 387 10.86 -54.36 25.18
CA ILE A 387 12.07 -53.77 25.76
C ILE A 387 11.97 -53.93 27.27
N CYS A 388 12.79 -54.78 27.89
CA CYS A 388 12.92 -54.79 29.34
C CYS A 388 13.90 -53.68 29.73
N LEU A 389 13.36 -52.47 29.91
CA LEU A 389 14.14 -51.34 30.39
C LEU A 389 14.31 -51.40 31.92
N PRO A 390 15.45 -50.97 32.47
CA PRO A 390 15.72 -50.99 33.91
C PRO A 390 14.89 -49.92 34.64
N THR A 391 13.73 -50.32 35.16
CA THR A 391 12.81 -49.41 35.85
C THR A 391 13.41 -48.82 37.14
N LEU A 392 13.28 -47.50 37.33
CA LEU A 392 13.83 -46.76 38.47
C LEU A 392 13.05 -46.89 39.80
N PHE A 393 12.02 -47.74 39.89
CA PHE A 393 11.27 -47.92 41.14
C PHE A 393 10.91 -49.38 41.36
N ASN A 394 11.81 -50.10 42.05
CA ASN A 394 11.54 -51.06 43.12
C ASN A 394 12.84 -51.79 43.49
N LYS A 395 13.17 -51.85 44.79
CA LYS A 395 14.26 -52.70 45.28
C LYS A 395 13.85 -54.17 45.20
N VAL A 396 14.34 -54.92 44.22
CA VAL A 396 14.36 -56.40 44.26
C VAL A 396 15.68 -56.87 43.63
N PRO A 397 16.38 -57.87 44.21
CA PRO A 397 17.80 -58.08 43.95
C PRO A 397 18.05 -58.94 42.70
N ASN A 398 18.86 -58.46 41.74
CA ASN A 398 20.25 -58.94 41.59
C ASN A 398 20.96 -58.28 40.38
N GLN A 399 22.14 -57.71 40.66
CA GLN A 399 23.04 -56.95 39.78
C GLN A 399 22.59 -55.52 39.45
N THR A 400 23.42 -54.56 39.88
CA THR A 400 23.36 -53.16 39.51
C THR A 400 24.39 -52.86 38.44
N TYR A 401 24.11 -51.92 37.55
CA TYR A 401 25.10 -51.36 36.62
C TYR A 401 25.07 -49.84 36.68
N LYS A 402 26.17 -49.19 36.28
CA LYS A 402 26.24 -47.72 36.19
C LYS A 402 26.11 -47.30 34.74
N THR A 403 25.24 -46.34 34.46
CA THR A 403 25.07 -45.73 33.14
C THR A 403 24.91 -44.23 33.29
N THR A 404 25.18 -43.47 32.24
CA THR A 404 25.11 -42.02 32.26
C THR A 404 24.01 -41.56 31.33
N ILE A 405 22.93 -41.01 31.88
CA ILE A 405 21.79 -40.48 31.10
C ILE A 405 21.79 -38.97 31.25
N ASN A 406 21.82 -38.24 30.13
CA ASN A 406 21.88 -36.77 30.10
C ASN A 406 23.04 -36.17 30.93
N GLY A 407 24.20 -36.83 30.95
CA GLY A 407 25.38 -36.34 31.67
C GLY A 407 25.36 -36.56 33.19
N VAL A 408 24.35 -37.27 33.70
CA VAL A 408 24.26 -37.63 35.13
C VAL A 408 24.46 -39.13 35.28
N GLU A 409 25.41 -39.52 36.13
CA GLU A 409 25.70 -40.93 36.44
C GLU A 409 24.57 -41.51 37.32
N GLN A 410 23.98 -42.60 36.84
CA GLN A 410 22.80 -43.24 37.42
C GLN A 410 23.10 -44.72 37.67
N THR A 411 22.56 -45.27 38.77
CA THR A 411 22.66 -46.70 39.06
C THR A 411 21.38 -47.39 38.57
N GLY A 412 21.50 -48.25 37.56
CA GLY A 412 20.43 -49.09 37.04
C GLY A 412 20.39 -50.46 37.74
N TYR A 413 19.22 -51.08 37.78
CA TYR A 413 19.00 -52.42 38.38
C TYR A 413 18.64 -53.43 37.30
N LYS A 414 19.27 -54.61 37.31
CA LYS A 414 19.00 -55.72 36.38
C LYS A 414 18.00 -56.69 37.03
N PHE A 415 16.97 -57.11 36.29
CA PHE A 415 15.99 -58.07 36.79
C PHE A 415 16.46 -59.50 36.54
N VAL A 416 16.64 -60.30 37.59
CA VAL A 416 16.97 -61.73 37.50
C VAL A 416 15.77 -62.55 37.96
N ASN A 417 14.77 -62.66 37.07
CA ASN A 417 13.76 -63.74 36.95
C ASN A 417 12.49 -63.18 36.29
N GLY A 418 12.08 -63.80 35.18
CA GLY A 418 11.04 -63.32 34.28
C GLY A 418 9.62 -63.42 34.82
N VAL A 419 9.11 -62.33 35.38
CA VAL A 419 7.67 -62.07 35.47
C VAL A 419 7.41 -60.70 34.84
N ASN A 420 7.06 -60.71 33.55
CA ASN A 420 6.69 -59.50 32.81
C ASN A 420 5.16 -59.33 32.90
N TYR A 421 4.69 -58.33 33.63
CA TYR A 421 3.30 -57.87 33.52
C TYR A 421 3.18 -56.96 32.29
N CYS A 422 2.30 -57.31 31.36
CA CYS A 422 1.83 -56.36 30.33
C CYS A 422 0.94 -55.31 31.04
N ILE A 423 1.04 -54.01 30.72
CA ILE A 423 0.24 -52.92 31.34
C ILE A 423 -0.47 -52.03 30.27
N GLN A 424 -1.78 -51.77 30.44
CA GLN A 424 -2.67 -50.80 29.79
C GLN A 424 -3.78 -50.43 30.80
N ASN A 425 -4.20 -49.16 30.76
CA ASN A 425 -4.95 -48.48 31.80
C ASN A 425 -6.42 -48.21 31.39
N GLY A 426 -7.38 -48.40 32.30
CA GLY A 426 -8.76 -47.96 32.09
C GLY A 426 -9.64 -48.06 33.34
N TYR A 427 -10.62 -47.16 33.47
CA TYR A 427 -11.68 -47.19 34.50
C TYR A 427 -12.93 -48.00 34.06
N SER A 428 -12.89 -48.64 32.90
CA SER A 428 -14.06 -49.34 32.33
C SER A 428 -13.87 -50.84 32.32
N THR A 429 -14.85 -51.55 32.88
CA THR A 429 -15.10 -52.96 32.58
C THR A 429 -15.74 -53.06 31.20
N SER A 430 -14.95 -53.16 30.12
CA SER A 430 -15.52 -53.60 28.85
C SER A 430 -15.61 -55.12 28.87
N ASP A 431 -16.83 -55.67 28.80
CA ASP A 431 -17.09 -57.11 28.74
C ASP A 431 -16.49 -57.79 27.48
N PHE A 432 -15.93 -57.02 26.56
CA PHE A 432 -15.53 -57.46 25.23
C PHE A 432 -14.09 -57.98 25.13
N TYR A 433 -13.24 -57.79 26.16
CA TYR A 433 -11.82 -58.15 26.10
C TYR A 433 -11.30 -58.70 27.44
N GLY A 434 -11.35 -60.02 27.63
CA GLY A 434 -10.42 -60.83 28.43
C GLY A 434 -10.30 -60.66 29.97
N CYS A 435 -10.80 -59.59 30.59
CA CYS A 435 -10.61 -59.34 32.03
C CYS A 435 -11.70 -59.94 32.96
N GLY A 436 -12.63 -60.75 32.42
CA GLY A 436 -13.84 -61.18 33.13
C GLY A 436 -13.65 -61.95 34.45
N ASN A 437 -12.44 -62.44 34.74
CA ASN A 437 -12.15 -63.29 35.92
C ASN A 437 -11.26 -62.63 36.99
N LEU A 438 -10.98 -61.33 36.91
CA LEU A 438 -10.03 -60.63 37.81
C LEU A 438 -10.70 -59.60 38.77
N ALA A 439 -11.99 -59.76 39.04
CA ALA A 439 -12.81 -58.78 39.76
C ALA A 439 -12.26 -58.39 41.15
N ASP A 440 -11.74 -59.34 41.93
CA ASP A 440 -11.21 -59.10 43.27
C ASP A 440 -9.88 -58.33 43.23
N THR A 441 -9.00 -58.65 42.28
CA THR A 441 -7.71 -57.99 42.05
C THR A 441 -7.90 -56.53 41.61
N MET A 442 -8.92 -56.23 40.82
CA MET A 442 -9.27 -54.85 40.42
C MET A 442 -9.75 -54.01 41.60
N LYS A 443 -10.48 -54.61 42.54
CA LYS A 443 -11.05 -53.95 43.72
C LYS A 443 -10.00 -53.64 44.78
N GLU A 444 -9.03 -54.54 44.94
CA GLU A 444 -7.88 -54.36 45.84
C GLU A 444 -6.91 -53.29 45.29
N ALA A 445 -6.69 -53.26 43.97
CA ALA A 445 -5.90 -52.23 43.31
C ALA A 445 -6.51 -50.82 43.53
N GLN A 446 -7.83 -50.67 43.36
CA GLN A 446 -8.55 -49.42 43.64
C GLN A 446 -8.35 -48.90 45.07
N ASN A 447 -8.37 -49.78 46.07
CA ASN A 447 -8.19 -49.39 47.48
C ASN A 447 -6.76 -48.95 47.81
N LEU A 448 -5.77 -49.43 47.06
CA LEU A 448 -4.36 -49.08 47.22
C LEU A 448 -3.93 -47.89 46.36
N GLY A 449 -4.85 -47.30 45.58
CA GLY A 449 -4.52 -46.29 44.57
C GLY A 449 -3.66 -46.83 43.43
N ALA A 450 -3.67 -48.15 43.21
CA ALA A 450 -2.90 -48.87 42.20
C ALA A 450 -3.81 -49.37 41.05
N TYR A 451 -3.21 -49.65 39.89
CA TYR A 451 -3.92 -50.08 38.66
C TYR A 451 -3.47 -51.47 38.19
N VAL A 452 -4.37 -52.23 37.55
CA VAL A 452 -4.14 -53.61 37.04
C VAL A 452 -4.58 -53.72 35.56
N ASN A 453 -3.83 -54.47 34.74
CA ASN A 453 -4.03 -54.59 33.28
C ASN A 453 -4.33 -56.02 32.80
N CYS A 454 -5.12 -56.15 31.72
CA CYS A 454 -5.14 -57.34 30.87
C CYS A 454 -5.09 -57.00 29.36
N TYR A 455 -4.19 -57.66 28.61
CA TYR A 455 -4.21 -57.71 27.15
C TYR A 455 -4.09 -59.17 26.68
N THR A 456 -4.87 -59.56 25.68
CA THR A 456 -4.68 -60.84 24.95
C THR A 456 -4.45 -60.53 23.47
N GLY A 457 -3.37 -61.03 22.89
CA GLY A 457 -3.19 -61.00 21.44
C GLY A 457 -2.46 -62.24 20.95
N THR A 458 -3.13 -63.10 20.19
CA THR A 458 -2.46 -63.97 19.20
C THR A 458 -3.48 -64.43 18.16
N PHE A 459 -3.12 -64.38 16.88
CA PHE A 459 -3.93 -64.97 15.80
C PHE A 459 -3.07 -65.87 14.91
N TYR A 460 -3.48 -67.12 14.85
CA TYR A 460 -3.06 -68.13 13.89
C TYR A 460 -4.20 -68.32 12.89
N ASP A 461 -3.87 -68.67 11.66
CA ASP A 461 -4.81 -69.00 10.60
C ASP A 461 -5.36 -70.42 10.77
N PHE A 462 -6.28 -70.81 9.87
CA PHE A 462 -6.98 -72.10 9.93
C PHE A 462 -6.09 -73.34 9.79
N ASN A 463 -4.80 -73.18 9.45
CA ASN A 463 -3.80 -74.26 9.43
C ASN A 463 -2.79 -74.17 10.59
N GLY A 464 -2.99 -73.22 11.52
CA GLY A 464 -2.05 -72.95 12.60
C GLY A 464 -0.89 -72.02 12.22
N ASN A 465 -0.95 -71.33 11.06
CA ASN A 465 0.09 -70.37 10.67
C ASN A 465 -0.26 -68.96 11.13
N LEU A 466 0.67 -68.27 11.78
CA LEU A 466 0.49 -66.91 12.25
C LEU A 466 0.09 -65.93 11.10
N GLN A 467 -0.95 -65.12 11.30
CA GLN A 467 -1.36 -64.09 10.33
C GLN A 467 -0.54 -62.79 10.53
N THR A 468 0.08 -62.29 9.44
CA THR A 468 1.13 -61.24 9.48
C THR A 468 0.80 -59.92 8.77
N SER A 469 -0.40 -59.73 8.19
CA SER A 469 -0.67 -58.55 7.35
C SER A 469 -1.31 -57.34 8.06
N ASN A 470 -1.32 -57.31 9.39
CA ASN A 470 -1.56 -56.07 10.14
C ASN A 470 -0.74 -56.10 11.44
N PRO A 471 0.31 -55.26 11.60
CA PRO A 471 1.05 -55.22 12.85
C PRO A 471 0.16 -54.59 13.92
N GLY A 472 -0.41 -55.44 14.79
CA GLY A 472 -1.10 -54.96 15.98
C GLY A 472 -0.18 -54.11 16.86
N PRO A 473 -0.73 -53.31 17.79
CA PRO A 473 -0.03 -52.28 18.58
C PRO A 473 1.01 -52.80 19.59
N CYS A 474 1.53 -54.02 19.41
CA CYS A 474 2.55 -54.63 20.26
C CYS A 474 3.75 -55.18 19.48
N ALA A 475 3.89 -54.88 18.19
CA ALA A 475 5.15 -55.08 17.48
C ALA A 475 6.07 -53.90 17.80
N TYR A 476 6.70 -53.88 18.98
CA TYR A 476 7.77 -52.92 19.22
C TYR A 476 8.94 -53.30 18.32
N PRO A 477 9.47 -52.33 17.58
CA PRO A 477 10.49 -52.57 16.57
C PRO A 477 11.70 -53.23 17.20
N SER A 478 12.31 -54.11 16.43
CA SER A 478 13.67 -54.50 16.70
C SER A 478 14.56 -53.24 16.61
N PRO A 479 15.72 -53.26 17.24
CA PRO A 479 16.55 -52.07 17.53
C PRO A 479 17.32 -51.61 16.31
N THR A 480 17.42 -52.50 15.34
CA THR A 480 17.98 -52.32 14.01
C THR A 480 16.89 -51.90 13.03
N GLU A 481 15.62 -51.93 13.44
CA GLU A 481 14.51 -51.48 12.62
C GLU A 481 14.23 -50.02 12.91
N THR A 482 14.60 -49.19 11.94
CA THR A 482 14.22 -47.79 11.90
C THR A 482 13.24 -47.52 10.77
N ASP A 483 12.44 -46.49 10.93
CA ASP A 483 11.72 -45.86 9.82
C ASP A 483 12.68 -44.98 9.00
N ALA A 484 12.20 -44.42 7.90
CA ALA A 484 13.02 -43.68 6.93
C ALA A 484 13.69 -42.42 7.51
N ASP A 485 13.17 -41.88 8.60
CA ASP A 485 13.69 -40.72 9.35
C ASP A 485 14.76 -41.09 10.42
N GLY A 486 15.01 -42.39 10.61
CA GLY A 486 15.91 -42.93 11.62
C GLY A 486 15.29 -43.12 13.01
N SER A 487 13.98 -42.89 13.16
CA SER A 487 13.23 -43.16 14.39
C SER A 487 13.01 -44.68 14.56
N PRO A 488 12.76 -45.18 15.79
CA PRO A 488 12.37 -46.57 16.00
C PRO A 488 11.17 -46.94 15.12
N ARG A 489 11.22 -48.09 14.42
CA ARG A 489 10.13 -48.51 13.50
C ARG A 489 8.76 -48.55 14.20
N GLY A 490 7.76 -47.89 13.65
CA GLY A 490 6.41 -47.81 14.25
C GLY A 490 6.28 -46.79 15.40
N TYR A 491 7.34 -46.03 15.69
CA TYR A 491 7.26 -44.82 16.51
C TYR A 491 7.12 -43.61 15.59
N LEU A 492 5.88 -43.15 15.38
CA LEU A 492 5.62 -41.97 14.56
C LEU A 492 6.08 -40.70 15.31
N PRO A 493 6.98 -39.88 14.71
CA PRO A 493 7.43 -38.62 15.30
C PRO A 493 6.27 -37.62 15.39
N LEU A 494 6.39 -36.67 16.31
CA LEU A 494 5.46 -35.53 16.38
C LEU A 494 5.40 -34.82 15.03
N MET A 495 4.20 -34.55 14.56
CA MET A 495 3.98 -33.90 13.27
C MET A 495 4.02 -32.40 13.44
N ASP A 496 4.75 -31.70 12.57
CA ASP A 496 4.61 -30.26 12.44
C ASP A 496 3.22 -29.88 11.87
N ALA A 497 2.88 -28.60 11.91
CA ALA A 497 1.57 -28.11 11.45
C ALA A 497 1.23 -28.49 9.99
N LYS A 498 2.23 -28.50 9.10
CA LYS A 498 2.06 -28.83 7.67
C LYS A 498 1.91 -30.33 7.48
N GLN A 499 2.65 -31.13 8.21
CA GLN A 499 2.53 -32.58 8.22
C GLN A 499 1.14 -33.01 8.71
N VAL A 500 0.62 -32.39 9.78
CA VAL A 500 -0.76 -32.60 10.20
C VAL A 500 -1.73 -32.24 9.08
N ALA A 501 -1.60 -31.06 8.44
CA ALA A 501 -2.47 -30.69 7.34
C ALA A 501 -2.46 -31.74 6.20
N ASN A 502 -1.27 -32.13 5.73
CA ASN A 502 -1.10 -33.12 4.67
C ASN A 502 -1.74 -34.46 5.03
N ALA A 503 -1.57 -34.88 6.27
CA ALA A 503 -2.06 -36.15 6.78
C ALA A 503 -3.60 -36.23 6.81
N PHE A 504 -4.28 -35.09 6.94
CA PHE A 504 -5.73 -34.96 6.82
C PHE A 504 -6.20 -34.73 5.38
N GLY A 505 -5.35 -35.00 4.38
CA GLY A 505 -5.65 -34.81 2.97
C GLY A 505 -5.69 -33.34 2.54
N MET A 506 -5.13 -32.44 3.35
CA MET A 506 -5.15 -31.00 3.10
C MET A 506 -3.93 -30.51 2.31
N GLY A 507 -3.03 -31.41 1.89
CA GLY A 507 -1.78 -31.01 1.24
C GLY A 507 -1.95 -30.37 -0.14
N ASP A 508 -2.98 -30.77 -0.89
CA ASP A 508 -3.34 -30.18 -2.19
C ASP A 508 -4.50 -29.17 -2.07
N MET A 509 -4.80 -28.70 -0.86
CA MET A 509 -5.93 -27.81 -0.62
C MET A 509 -5.71 -26.42 -1.22
N GLU A 510 -6.69 -25.96 -1.99
CA GLU A 510 -6.78 -24.56 -2.41
C GLU A 510 -7.20 -23.70 -1.23
N ILE A 511 -6.54 -22.56 -1.09
CA ILE A 511 -6.85 -21.54 -0.11
C ILE A 511 -7.23 -20.30 -0.89
N THR A 512 -8.51 -19.94 -0.78
CA THR A 512 -9.04 -18.78 -1.50
C THR A 512 -9.16 -17.62 -0.52
N THR A 513 -8.39 -16.57 -0.75
CA THR A 513 -8.53 -15.31 -0.03
C THR A 513 -9.26 -14.29 -0.89
N ARG A 514 -10.47 -13.91 -0.45
CA ARG A 514 -11.28 -12.87 -1.06
C ARG A 514 -10.95 -11.52 -0.45
N LEU A 515 -10.75 -10.53 -1.31
CA LEU A 515 -10.39 -9.15 -0.99
C LEU A 515 -11.56 -8.26 -1.41
N VAL A 516 -12.10 -7.51 -0.45
CA VAL A 516 -13.18 -6.56 -0.68
C VAL A 516 -12.82 -5.23 -0.04
N GLY A 517 -12.81 -4.16 -0.84
CA GLY A 517 -12.46 -2.82 -0.38
C GLY A 517 -11.18 -2.27 -1.03
N ALA A 518 -10.60 -1.27 -0.38
CA ALA A 518 -9.44 -0.55 -0.86
C ALA A 518 -8.23 -0.74 0.07
N THR A 519 -7.09 -1.11 -0.52
CA THR A 519 -5.81 -1.25 0.19
C THR A 519 -5.07 0.07 0.24
N LYS A 520 -4.32 0.30 1.32
CA LYS A 520 -3.40 1.44 1.43
C LYS A 520 -2.13 1.16 0.63
N VAL A 521 -1.69 2.13 -0.17
CA VAL A 521 -0.43 2.12 -0.90
C VAL A 521 0.36 3.38 -0.54
N GLU A 522 1.54 3.22 0.03
CA GLU A 522 2.47 4.33 0.23
C GLU A 522 3.42 4.42 -0.95
N GLN A 523 3.37 5.54 -1.65
CA GLN A 523 4.13 5.76 -2.87
C GLN A 523 5.17 6.85 -2.67
N LYS A 524 6.37 6.60 -3.20
CA LYS A 524 7.42 7.59 -3.45
C LYS A 524 7.75 7.53 -4.92
N SER A 525 7.62 8.66 -5.61
CA SER A 525 7.96 8.72 -7.02
C SER A 525 8.57 10.06 -7.41
N ASN A 526 9.43 10.03 -8.41
CA ASN A 526 10.00 11.23 -9.01
C ASN A 526 10.00 11.12 -10.53
N GLY A 527 10.15 12.25 -11.20
CA GLY A 527 10.32 12.25 -12.65
C GLY A 527 10.66 13.63 -13.18
N ALA A 528 11.34 13.66 -14.32
CA ALA A 528 11.63 14.89 -15.04
C ALA A 528 11.63 14.65 -16.55
N ASP A 529 11.38 15.71 -17.31
CA ASP A 529 11.42 15.68 -18.77
C ASP A 529 11.64 17.09 -19.36
N LEU A 530 12.17 17.12 -20.58
CA LEU A 530 12.33 18.32 -21.39
C LEU A 530 11.37 18.25 -22.57
N ALA A 531 10.41 19.18 -22.63
CA ALA A 531 9.39 19.23 -23.66
C ALA A 531 9.42 20.55 -24.45
N PHE A 532 8.84 20.52 -25.65
CA PHE A 532 8.90 21.62 -26.60
C PHE A 532 7.51 22.06 -27.04
N GLY A 533 7.37 23.35 -27.32
CA GLY A 533 6.18 23.95 -27.91
C GLY A 533 6.52 25.23 -28.65
N TYR A 534 5.49 25.97 -29.05
CA TYR A 534 5.65 27.25 -29.70
C TYR A 534 4.46 28.18 -29.44
N LYS A 535 4.68 29.45 -29.69
CA LYS A 535 3.68 30.52 -29.65
C LYS A 535 3.71 31.29 -30.96
N LEU A 536 2.53 31.56 -31.50
CA LEU A 536 2.31 32.42 -32.66
C LEU A 536 1.47 33.60 -32.23
N ALA A 537 1.86 34.79 -32.64
CA ALA A 537 1.17 36.01 -32.30
C ALA A 537 1.00 36.90 -33.52
N MET A 538 -0.13 37.58 -33.58
CA MET A 538 -0.41 38.62 -34.56
C MET A 538 -1.07 39.80 -33.85
N SER A 539 -0.63 41.00 -34.19
CA SER A 539 -1.23 42.23 -33.69
C SER A 539 -1.44 43.22 -34.82
N MET A 540 -2.51 44.01 -34.74
CA MET A 540 -2.80 45.07 -35.69
C MET A 540 -3.33 46.34 -35.01
N ARG A 541 -2.98 47.49 -35.57
CA ARG A 541 -3.55 48.80 -35.25
C ARG A 541 -4.37 49.27 -36.45
N PRO A 542 -5.69 49.00 -36.48
CA PRO A 542 -6.48 49.13 -37.70
C PRO A 542 -6.75 50.59 -38.12
N PHE A 543 -6.72 51.52 -37.16
CA PHE A 543 -7.01 52.94 -37.40
C PHE A 543 -5.73 53.77 -37.52
N GLU A 544 -5.78 54.85 -38.31
CA GLU A 544 -4.65 55.78 -38.46
C GLU A 544 -4.22 56.42 -37.15
N SER A 545 -5.16 56.62 -36.22
CA SER A 545 -4.90 57.15 -34.88
C SER A 545 -3.99 56.24 -34.04
N LYS A 546 -3.84 54.96 -34.41
CA LYS A 546 -3.05 53.93 -33.70
C LYS A 546 -3.45 53.74 -32.22
N LYS A 547 -4.61 54.26 -31.81
CA LYS A 547 -5.15 54.17 -30.44
C LYS A 547 -5.81 52.84 -30.11
N THR A 548 -6.09 52.00 -31.11
CA THR A 548 -6.65 50.66 -30.90
C THR A 548 -5.65 49.62 -31.36
N THR A 549 -5.38 48.64 -30.51
CA THR A 549 -4.60 47.44 -30.87
C THR A 549 -5.50 46.22 -30.74
N LEU A 550 -5.55 45.40 -31.79
CA LEU A 550 -6.17 44.08 -31.79
C LEU A 550 -5.06 43.03 -31.82
N SER A 551 -5.17 41.99 -31.02
CA SER A 551 -4.18 40.93 -30.96
C SER A 551 -4.80 39.55 -30.90
N VAL A 552 -4.16 38.59 -31.55
CA VAL A 552 -4.46 37.17 -31.45
C VAL A 552 -3.17 36.43 -31.13
N VAL A 553 -3.19 35.61 -30.09
CA VAL A 553 -2.05 34.79 -29.67
C VAL A 553 -2.49 33.34 -29.55
N TYR A 554 -1.82 32.44 -30.27
CA TYR A 554 -1.98 31.00 -30.15
C TYR A 554 -0.77 30.40 -29.43
N THR A 555 -1.04 29.56 -28.44
CA THR A 555 -0.01 28.78 -27.73
C THR A 555 -0.24 27.30 -27.98
N SER A 556 0.78 26.60 -28.47
CA SER A 556 0.72 25.17 -28.76
C SER A 556 0.57 24.33 -27.49
N PRO A 557 0.04 23.10 -27.59
CA PRO A 557 0.14 22.15 -26.49
C PRO A 557 1.61 21.74 -26.28
N VAL A 558 1.94 21.26 -25.08
CA VAL A 558 3.26 20.71 -24.74
C VAL A 558 3.05 19.41 -23.99
N THR A 559 3.61 18.32 -24.48
CA THR A 559 3.47 16.99 -23.86
C THR A 559 4.79 16.60 -23.20
N PHE A 560 4.71 16.23 -21.92
CA PHE A 560 5.80 15.70 -21.12
C PHE A 560 5.61 14.20 -20.96
N ASN A 561 6.71 13.45 -21.03
CA ASN A 561 6.81 12.07 -20.59
C ASN A 561 7.84 12.01 -19.46
N LEU A 562 7.39 12.30 -18.25
CA LEU A 562 8.25 12.38 -17.06
C LEU A 562 8.77 10.98 -16.73
N LYS A 563 10.09 10.80 -16.85
CA LYS A 563 10.77 9.54 -16.54
C LYS A 563 11.45 9.63 -15.18
N GLY A 564 11.30 8.59 -14.37
CA GLY A 564 11.98 8.51 -13.07
C GLY A 564 11.71 7.19 -12.35
N GLY A 565 11.82 7.20 -11.02
CA GLY A 565 11.65 6.02 -10.19
C GLY A 565 10.30 5.99 -9.46
N LEU A 566 9.79 4.78 -9.25
CA LEU A 566 8.63 4.48 -8.42
C LEU A 566 9.01 3.47 -7.35
N ASP A 567 8.71 3.78 -6.09
CA ASP A 567 8.80 2.87 -4.94
C ASP A 567 7.44 2.90 -4.22
N ALA A 568 6.70 1.80 -4.31
CA ALA A 568 5.34 1.70 -3.81
C ALA A 568 5.20 0.50 -2.86
N THR A 569 4.76 0.75 -1.64
CA THR A 569 4.49 -0.31 -0.65
C THR A 569 2.99 -0.47 -0.47
N THR A 570 2.48 -1.66 -0.79
CA THR A 570 1.07 -2.02 -0.69
C THR A 570 0.82 -2.79 0.61
N TYR A 571 -0.14 -2.31 1.40
CA TYR A 571 -0.49 -2.85 2.72
C TYR A 571 -1.83 -3.60 2.67
N ILE A 572 -1.81 -4.84 2.16
CA ILE A 572 -2.99 -5.70 2.12
C ILE A 572 -3.29 -6.25 3.53
N GLY A 573 -2.24 -6.59 4.29
CA GLY A 573 -2.37 -7.21 5.62
C GLY A 573 -3.02 -8.61 5.57
N GLY A 574 -3.48 -9.07 6.73
CA GLY A 574 -4.17 -10.35 6.87
C GLY A 574 -3.34 -11.55 6.43
N SER A 575 -3.99 -12.52 5.80
CA SER A 575 -3.34 -13.73 5.28
C SER A 575 -2.43 -13.47 4.07
N VAL A 576 -2.81 -12.53 3.20
CA VAL A 576 -2.04 -12.19 1.99
C VAL A 576 -0.70 -11.56 2.33
N GLY A 577 -0.71 -10.51 3.17
CA GLY A 577 0.50 -9.78 3.55
C GLY A 577 0.92 -8.67 2.59
N ASN A 578 2.03 -8.01 2.91
CA ASN A 578 2.43 -6.75 2.29
C ASN A 578 3.48 -6.95 1.19
N VAL A 579 3.45 -6.09 0.16
CA VAL A 579 4.37 -6.17 -0.99
C VAL A 579 4.95 -4.79 -1.29
N ASN A 580 6.28 -4.71 -1.45
CA ASN A 580 6.94 -3.56 -2.04
C ASN A 580 7.14 -3.78 -3.54
N MET A 581 6.93 -2.74 -4.33
CA MET A 581 7.22 -2.70 -5.76
C MET A 581 8.17 -1.54 -6.05
N LYS A 582 9.25 -1.83 -6.78
CA LYS A 582 10.10 -0.83 -7.41
C LYS A 582 9.99 -0.93 -8.92
N ALA A 583 9.79 0.20 -9.61
CA ALA A 583 9.64 0.23 -11.06
C ALA A 583 10.18 1.53 -11.65
N ASP A 584 10.41 1.52 -12.96
CA ASP A 584 10.69 2.72 -13.73
C ASP A 584 9.36 3.43 -14.04
N LEU A 585 9.19 4.66 -13.57
CA LEU A 585 8.00 5.48 -13.78
C LEU A 585 8.04 6.16 -15.15
N ASN A 586 6.91 6.12 -15.86
CA ASN A 586 6.64 6.97 -17.02
C ASN A 586 5.29 7.67 -16.81
N LEU A 587 5.30 8.99 -16.66
CA LEU A 587 4.10 9.79 -16.42
C LEU A 587 3.86 10.78 -17.56
N GLY A 588 2.78 10.56 -18.31
CA GLY A 588 2.34 11.43 -19.41
C GLY A 588 1.53 12.62 -18.91
N VAL A 589 1.96 13.84 -19.24
CA VAL A 589 1.23 15.08 -18.88
C VAL A 589 1.24 16.04 -20.06
N THR A 590 0.07 16.50 -20.50
CA THR A 590 -0.07 17.48 -21.56
C THR A 590 -0.55 18.84 -21.03
N LEU A 591 0.27 19.88 -21.19
CA LEU A 591 -0.19 21.26 -21.05
C LEU A 591 -1.07 21.62 -22.25
N PRO A 592 -2.23 22.25 -22.02
CA PRO A 592 -3.22 22.50 -23.06
C PRO A 592 -2.73 23.58 -24.03
N SER A 593 -3.25 23.50 -25.25
CA SER A 593 -3.20 24.64 -26.18
C SER A 593 -4.18 25.74 -25.77
N SER A 594 -3.89 27.00 -26.13
CA SER A 594 -4.84 28.10 -25.94
C SER A 594 -4.82 29.13 -27.06
N VAL A 595 -5.95 29.83 -27.22
CA VAL A 595 -6.09 30.98 -28.12
C VAL A 595 -6.56 32.17 -27.30
N GLN A 596 -5.86 33.29 -27.43
CA GLN A 596 -6.18 34.56 -26.80
C GLN A 596 -6.54 35.57 -27.88
N ILE A 597 -7.65 36.27 -27.70
CA ILE A 597 -8.10 37.39 -28.54
C ILE A 597 -8.21 38.60 -27.62
N ALA A 598 -7.52 39.68 -27.98
CA ALA A 598 -7.42 40.86 -27.15
C ALA A 598 -7.70 42.13 -27.95
N ILE A 599 -8.32 43.09 -27.29
CA ILE A 599 -8.52 44.45 -27.78
C ILE A 599 -8.09 45.44 -26.70
N MET A 600 -7.27 46.39 -27.08
CA MET A 600 -6.85 47.51 -26.25
C MET A 600 -7.21 48.82 -26.92
N HIS A 601 -7.73 49.78 -26.16
CA HIS A 601 -8.01 51.13 -26.63
C HIS A 601 -7.48 52.22 -25.68
N TYR A 602 -6.89 53.28 -26.23
CA TYR A 602 -6.41 54.45 -25.48
C TYR A 602 -7.41 55.61 -25.49
N PHE A 603 -7.83 56.00 -24.30
CA PHE A 603 -8.48 57.26 -23.97
C PHE A 603 -7.42 58.22 -23.38
N GLU A 604 -6.52 58.69 -24.24
CA GLU A 604 -5.36 59.50 -23.86
C GLU A 604 -4.39 58.77 -22.91
N GLN A 605 -4.34 59.19 -21.65
CA GLN A 605 -3.50 58.61 -20.59
C GLN A 605 -4.09 57.32 -20.01
N LEU A 606 -5.38 57.11 -20.20
CA LEU A 606 -6.10 55.91 -19.78
C LEU A 606 -6.16 54.92 -20.93
N SER A 607 -5.92 53.65 -20.64
CA SER A 607 -6.17 52.57 -21.59
C SER A 607 -6.97 51.45 -20.94
N VAL A 608 -7.82 50.84 -21.74
CA VAL A 608 -8.66 49.71 -21.34
C VAL A 608 -8.35 48.56 -22.28
N GLU A 609 -8.14 47.38 -21.70
CA GLU A 609 -7.87 46.15 -22.42
C GLU A 609 -8.87 45.06 -22.01
N PHE A 610 -9.42 44.38 -23.01
CA PHE A 610 -10.24 43.19 -22.82
C PHE A 610 -9.57 42.00 -23.49
N VAL A 611 -9.51 40.87 -22.78
CA VAL A 611 -8.95 39.61 -23.28
C VAL A 611 -9.97 38.49 -23.10
N TYR A 612 -10.21 37.76 -24.19
CA TYR A 612 -10.90 36.48 -24.20
C TYR A 612 -9.87 35.38 -24.46
N GLU A 613 -9.77 34.40 -23.57
CA GLU A 613 -8.95 33.21 -23.78
C GLU A 613 -9.82 31.95 -23.81
N ARG A 614 -9.56 31.07 -24.78
CA ARG A 614 -10.09 29.71 -24.83
C ARG A 614 -8.95 28.72 -24.58
N ILE A 615 -9.12 27.80 -23.63
CA ILE A 615 -8.11 26.83 -23.21
C ILE A 615 -8.64 25.41 -23.46
N TYR A 616 -7.89 24.61 -24.22
CA TYR A 616 -8.33 23.29 -24.70
C TYR A 616 -7.85 22.15 -23.78
N TRP A 617 -8.38 22.09 -22.56
CA TRP A 617 -8.01 21.08 -21.56
C TRP A 617 -8.52 19.67 -21.87
N SER A 618 -9.58 19.52 -22.68
CA SER A 618 -10.17 18.21 -23.02
C SER A 618 -9.24 17.29 -23.81
N LYS A 619 -8.12 17.82 -24.34
CA LYS A 619 -7.18 17.09 -25.19
C LYS A 619 -5.89 16.75 -24.46
N GLY A 620 -5.30 15.61 -24.81
CA GLY A 620 -4.00 15.14 -24.33
C GLY A 620 -4.04 14.55 -22.92
N ASP A 621 -2.95 13.87 -22.58
CA ASP A 621 -2.84 13.10 -21.34
C ASP A 621 -2.88 13.99 -20.10
N LYS A 622 -3.49 13.45 -19.04
CA LYS A 622 -3.65 14.11 -17.75
C LYS A 622 -3.17 13.17 -16.66
N PHE A 623 -1.89 13.23 -16.36
CA PHE A 623 -1.25 12.31 -15.41
C PHE A 623 -1.45 10.83 -15.80
N ALA A 624 -1.26 10.53 -17.08
CA ALA A 624 -1.32 9.16 -17.59
C ALA A 624 -0.17 8.34 -16.99
N PHE A 625 -0.50 7.54 -15.99
CA PHE A 625 0.46 6.78 -15.21
C PHE A 625 0.78 5.45 -15.91
N ASN A 626 2.07 5.19 -16.08
CA ASN A 626 2.58 3.91 -16.53
C ASN A 626 3.91 3.59 -15.84
N PHE A 627 4.26 2.32 -15.78
CA PHE A 627 5.54 1.87 -15.24
C PHE A 627 6.08 0.69 -16.03
N SER A 628 7.41 0.50 -15.96
CA SER A 628 8.11 -0.60 -16.61
C SER A 628 9.10 -1.25 -15.65
N ASN A 629 9.48 -2.50 -15.95
CA ASN A 629 10.44 -3.28 -15.16
C ASN A 629 10.08 -3.39 -13.67
N PRO A 630 8.84 -3.77 -13.31
CA PRO A 630 8.45 -3.89 -11.91
C PRO A 630 9.25 -5.00 -11.22
N LYS A 631 9.73 -4.71 -10.02
CA LYS A 631 10.40 -5.67 -9.13
C LYS A 631 9.63 -5.72 -7.83
N PHE A 632 9.09 -6.89 -7.52
CA PHE A 632 8.33 -7.12 -6.30
C PHE A 632 9.23 -7.70 -5.22
N THR A 633 9.02 -7.25 -3.99
CA THR A 633 9.65 -7.81 -2.80
C THR A 633 8.55 -8.06 -1.78
N PRO A 634 8.27 -9.33 -1.44
CA PRO A 634 7.31 -9.64 -0.40
C PRO A 634 7.86 -9.20 0.95
N LEU A 635 6.97 -8.74 1.83
CA LEU A 635 7.35 -8.19 3.14
C LEU A 635 6.74 -8.98 4.31
N SER A 636 5.58 -9.61 4.13
CA SER A 636 4.88 -10.38 5.16
C SER A 636 3.82 -11.30 4.55
N GLY A 637 3.24 -12.20 5.36
CA GLY A 637 2.10 -13.05 4.96
C GLY A 637 2.42 -14.07 3.88
N MET A 638 1.38 -14.59 3.21
CA MET A 638 1.48 -15.61 2.16
C MET A 638 2.40 -15.22 1.02
N VAL A 639 2.44 -13.95 0.65
CA VAL A 639 3.22 -13.47 -0.50
C VAL A 639 4.72 -13.73 -0.36
N MET A 640 5.22 -14.02 0.85
CA MET A 640 6.61 -14.43 1.10
C MET A 640 7.01 -15.72 0.35
N GLN A 641 6.03 -16.59 0.04
CA GLN A 641 6.25 -17.85 -0.67
C GLN A 641 5.94 -17.76 -2.16
N PHE A 642 5.48 -16.60 -2.64
CA PHE A 642 5.06 -16.46 -4.04
C PHE A 642 6.28 -16.30 -4.94
N SER A 643 6.22 -16.95 -6.10
CA SER A 643 7.12 -16.67 -7.22
C SER A 643 6.92 -15.25 -7.74
N SER A 644 7.94 -14.72 -8.43
CA SER A 644 7.86 -13.40 -9.06
C SER A 644 6.67 -13.26 -10.02
N GLN A 645 6.32 -14.32 -10.75
CA GLN A 645 5.19 -14.35 -11.67
C GLN A 645 3.84 -14.27 -10.94
N GLN A 646 3.72 -14.94 -9.80
CA GLN A 646 2.51 -14.87 -8.98
C GLN A 646 2.32 -13.46 -8.40
N LEU A 647 3.40 -12.83 -7.92
CA LEU A 647 3.35 -11.44 -7.44
C LEU A 647 2.98 -10.47 -8.55
N GLU A 648 3.50 -10.66 -9.76
CA GLU A 648 3.16 -9.83 -10.92
C GLU A 648 1.69 -10.01 -11.35
N ALA A 649 1.17 -11.23 -11.31
CA ALA A 649 -0.23 -11.51 -11.62
C ALA A 649 -1.21 -10.81 -10.67
N MET A 650 -0.81 -10.59 -9.41
CA MET A 650 -1.63 -9.87 -8.42
C MET A 650 -1.86 -8.40 -8.78
N MET A 651 -1.07 -7.79 -9.66
CA MET A 651 -1.34 -6.43 -10.14
C MET A 651 -2.68 -6.32 -10.85
N GLY A 652 -3.17 -7.41 -11.46
CA GLY A 652 -4.47 -7.44 -12.12
C GLY A 652 -5.66 -7.29 -11.17
N LEU A 653 -5.44 -7.38 -9.85
CA LEU A 653 -6.47 -7.16 -8.83
C LEU A 653 -6.74 -5.66 -8.59
N ALA A 654 -5.76 -4.80 -8.86
CA ALA A 654 -5.84 -3.39 -8.57
C ALA A 654 -6.63 -2.63 -9.63
N ASP A 655 -7.61 -1.83 -9.19
CA ASP A 655 -8.26 -0.84 -10.06
C ASP A 655 -7.50 0.49 -10.03
N TYR A 656 -6.69 0.73 -11.07
CA TYR A 656 -5.93 1.96 -11.24
C TYR A 656 -6.79 3.14 -11.75
N GLY A 657 -8.08 2.95 -12.06
CA GLY A 657 -9.01 4.04 -12.37
C GLY A 657 -9.14 5.04 -11.22
N ALA A 658 -8.96 4.57 -9.98
CA ALA A 658 -8.99 5.40 -8.77
C ALA A 658 -7.89 6.47 -8.69
N VAL A 659 -6.84 6.38 -9.52
CA VAL A 659 -5.73 7.34 -9.59
C VAL A 659 -5.74 8.22 -10.83
N ALA A 660 -6.72 8.05 -11.73
CA ALA A 660 -6.84 8.80 -12.98
C ALA A 660 -7.44 10.21 -12.78
N MET A 661 -6.67 11.12 -12.17
CA MET A 661 -7.10 12.49 -11.79
C MET A 661 -7.55 13.39 -12.95
N GLY A 662 -7.15 13.04 -14.16
CA GLY A 662 -7.38 13.79 -15.37
C GLY A 662 -8.75 13.62 -16.02
N ASP A 663 -9.50 12.62 -15.55
CA ASP A 663 -10.62 12.10 -16.31
C ASP A 663 -11.83 13.03 -16.26
N GLY A 664 -12.23 13.50 -17.45
CA GLY A 664 -13.39 14.36 -17.64
C GLY A 664 -13.08 15.85 -17.64
N TRP A 665 -11.80 16.25 -17.65
CA TRP A 665 -11.43 17.67 -17.79
C TRP A 665 -12.02 18.28 -19.06
N GLN A 666 -12.62 19.47 -18.92
CA GLN A 666 -13.33 20.15 -20.02
C GLN A 666 -12.59 21.40 -20.48
N ASP A 667 -12.79 21.77 -21.74
CA ASP A 667 -12.32 23.05 -22.27
C ASP A 667 -12.92 24.23 -21.49
N THR A 668 -12.13 25.27 -21.27
CA THR A 668 -12.51 26.42 -20.44
C THR A 668 -12.33 27.74 -21.16
N ILE A 669 -12.96 28.77 -20.60
CA ILE A 669 -12.73 30.17 -21.00
C ILE A 669 -12.16 30.97 -19.84
N ALA A 670 -11.44 32.04 -20.19
CA ALA A 670 -11.07 33.10 -19.27
C ALA A 670 -11.39 34.47 -19.88
N LEU A 671 -11.92 35.36 -19.06
CA LEU A 671 -12.32 36.72 -19.42
C LEU A 671 -11.57 37.70 -18.55
N ARG A 672 -10.91 38.70 -19.15
CA ARG A 672 -10.06 39.63 -18.41
C ARG A 672 -10.29 41.05 -18.85
N LEU A 673 -10.39 41.96 -17.87
CA LEU A 673 -10.52 43.38 -18.07
C LEU A 673 -9.39 44.09 -17.32
N GLY A 674 -8.56 44.81 -18.04
CA GLY A 674 -7.44 45.58 -17.53
C GLY A 674 -7.64 47.07 -17.79
N VAL A 675 -7.24 47.89 -16.82
CA VAL A 675 -7.21 49.34 -16.94
C VAL A 675 -5.82 49.82 -16.54
N THR A 676 -5.20 50.61 -17.42
CA THR A 676 -3.87 51.16 -17.19
C THR A 676 -3.90 52.68 -17.37
N TYR A 677 -3.38 53.43 -16.39
CA TYR A 677 -3.33 54.88 -16.38
C TYR A 677 -1.90 55.39 -16.23
N LEU A 678 -1.40 56.11 -17.24
CA LEU A 678 -0.07 56.71 -17.24
C LEU A 678 -0.15 58.19 -16.81
N THR A 679 0.33 58.48 -15.61
CA THR A 679 0.36 59.84 -15.07
C THR A 679 1.47 60.68 -15.72
N GLN A 680 1.36 62.00 -15.61
CA GLN A 680 2.39 62.95 -16.05
C GLN A 680 3.75 62.81 -15.32
N LYS A 681 3.80 62.12 -14.18
CA LYS A 681 5.02 61.91 -13.38
C LYS A 681 5.70 60.56 -13.69
N ASN A 682 5.46 59.98 -14.87
CA ASN A 682 5.95 58.66 -15.28
C ASN A 682 5.60 57.54 -14.28
N LEU A 683 4.41 57.65 -13.69
CA LEU A 683 3.81 56.61 -12.84
C LEU A 683 2.74 55.89 -13.64
N LEU A 684 2.88 54.58 -13.81
CA LEU A 684 1.90 53.70 -14.42
C LEU A 684 1.09 53.02 -13.32
N LEU A 685 -0.22 53.27 -13.30
CA LEU A 685 -1.17 52.61 -12.41
C LEU A 685 -1.93 51.54 -13.20
N MET A 686 -2.10 50.36 -12.60
CA MET A 686 -2.72 49.20 -13.25
C MET A 686 -3.78 48.60 -12.31
N PHE A 687 -4.94 48.29 -12.86
CA PHE A 687 -6.05 47.63 -12.15
C PHE A 687 -6.73 46.61 -13.04
N SER A 688 -7.25 45.53 -12.46
CA SER A 688 -7.95 44.51 -13.23
C SER A 688 -9.01 43.74 -12.46
N ALA A 689 -9.92 43.15 -13.23
CA ALA A 689 -10.79 42.08 -12.83
C ALA A 689 -10.76 40.96 -13.89
N ALA A 690 -10.75 39.71 -13.46
CA ALA A 690 -10.78 38.56 -14.36
C ALA A 690 -11.66 37.42 -13.81
N PHE A 691 -12.11 36.57 -14.73
CA PHE A 691 -12.85 35.34 -14.44
C PHE A 691 -12.21 34.19 -15.20
N ASP A 692 -11.78 33.15 -14.50
CA ASP A 692 -11.19 31.94 -15.06
C ASP A 692 -12.07 30.73 -14.70
N GLN A 693 -12.55 30.00 -15.71
CA GLN A 693 -13.34 28.79 -15.50
C GLN A 693 -12.43 27.59 -15.21
N SER A 694 -12.82 26.75 -14.24
CA SER A 694 -12.08 25.52 -13.91
C SER A 694 -12.33 24.42 -14.94
N PRO A 695 -11.27 23.69 -15.36
CA PRO A 695 -11.42 22.52 -16.22
C PRO A 695 -11.84 21.27 -15.45
N VAL A 696 -11.73 21.26 -14.12
CA VAL A 696 -11.91 20.06 -13.30
C VAL A 696 -13.40 19.79 -13.06
N PRO A 697 -13.86 18.53 -13.26
CA PRO A 697 -15.20 18.11 -12.84
C PRO A 697 -15.41 18.35 -11.35
N GLN A 698 -16.46 19.07 -10.99
CA GLN A 698 -16.70 19.47 -9.61
C GLN A 698 -17.27 18.34 -8.74
N ASP A 699 -17.75 17.27 -9.38
CA ASP A 699 -18.36 16.09 -8.78
C ASP A 699 -17.42 14.89 -8.70
N LYS A 700 -16.15 15.00 -9.09
CA LYS A 700 -15.16 13.91 -9.04
C LYS A 700 -14.05 14.19 -8.03
N ILE A 701 -13.56 13.13 -7.39
CA ILE A 701 -12.36 13.17 -6.55
C ILE A 701 -11.13 13.22 -7.47
N GLY A 702 -10.24 14.19 -7.24
CA GLY A 702 -9.10 14.46 -8.12
C GLY A 702 -8.32 15.69 -7.68
N ILE A 703 -7.79 16.45 -8.63
CA ILE A 703 -7.08 17.70 -8.33
C ILE A 703 -8.09 18.79 -7.93
N PRO A 704 -8.04 19.36 -6.72
CA PRO A 704 -9.01 20.36 -6.30
C PRO A 704 -8.82 21.66 -7.09
N ASP A 705 -9.86 22.04 -7.84
CA ASP A 705 -9.93 23.29 -8.58
C ASP A 705 -11.37 23.77 -8.73
N SER A 706 -11.56 25.08 -8.88
CA SER A 706 -12.87 25.71 -9.07
C SER A 706 -12.73 27.05 -9.78
N ASN A 707 -13.86 27.60 -10.26
CA ASN A 707 -13.88 28.87 -10.98
C ASN A 707 -13.27 29.99 -10.14
N ALA A 708 -12.39 30.79 -10.74
CA ALA A 708 -11.68 31.87 -10.06
C ALA A 708 -12.19 33.25 -10.48
N TYR A 709 -12.39 34.12 -9.49
CA TYR A 709 -12.59 35.56 -9.66
C TYR A 709 -11.35 36.29 -9.19
N MET A 710 -10.70 37.03 -10.08
CA MET A 710 -9.38 37.61 -9.81
C MET A 710 -9.44 39.12 -9.81
N PHE A 711 -8.72 39.75 -8.89
CA PHE A 711 -8.59 41.20 -8.77
C PHE A 711 -7.13 41.58 -8.62
N GLY A 712 -6.68 42.55 -9.40
CA GLY A 712 -5.28 42.92 -9.50
C GLY A 712 -5.09 44.42 -9.40
N ALA A 713 -3.98 44.81 -8.78
CA ALA A 713 -3.55 46.20 -8.72
C ALA A 713 -2.03 46.29 -8.75
N GLY A 714 -1.49 47.32 -9.37
CA GLY A 714 -0.04 47.52 -9.38
C GLY A 714 0.38 48.90 -9.80
N VAL A 715 1.64 49.19 -9.52
CA VAL A 715 2.27 50.46 -9.83
C VAL A 715 3.67 50.22 -10.37
N ARG A 716 4.03 50.97 -11.41
CA ARG A 716 5.39 51.02 -11.95
C ARG A 716 5.82 52.46 -12.12
N LYS A 717 7.03 52.78 -11.68
CA LYS A 717 7.63 54.11 -11.76
C LYS A 717 8.95 54.06 -12.51
N THR A 718 9.11 54.97 -13.45
CA THR A 718 10.38 55.20 -14.14
C THR A 718 11.14 56.31 -13.41
N PHE A 719 12.31 56.00 -12.84
CA PHE A 719 13.08 56.93 -11.98
C PHE A 719 14.18 57.66 -12.75
N SER A 720 14.69 57.05 -13.82
CA SER A 720 15.65 57.64 -14.76
C SER A 720 15.32 57.19 -16.19
N GLU A 721 16.07 57.65 -17.19
CA GLU A 721 15.91 57.19 -18.58
C GLU A 721 16.25 55.70 -18.81
N GLN A 722 16.77 55.01 -17.78
CA GLN A 722 17.23 53.63 -17.84
C GLN A 722 16.48 52.73 -16.86
N TRP A 723 16.17 53.20 -15.65
CA TRP A 723 15.66 52.35 -14.58
C TRP A 723 14.17 52.55 -14.30
N ASN A 724 13.45 51.43 -14.18
CA ASN A 724 12.09 51.39 -13.68
C ASN A 724 11.93 50.35 -12.56
N LEU A 725 11.10 50.66 -11.57
CA LEU A 725 10.75 49.75 -10.47
C LEU A 725 9.23 49.64 -10.39
N GLY A 726 8.72 48.47 -10.03
CA GLY A 726 7.30 48.31 -9.77
C GLY A 726 6.99 47.28 -8.71
N VAL A 727 5.77 47.40 -8.17
CA VAL A 727 5.16 46.42 -7.26
C VAL A 727 3.73 46.16 -7.73
N ALA A 728 3.32 44.89 -7.72
CA ALA A 728 2.00 44.46 -8.13
C ALA A 728 1.47 43.36 -7.20
N TYR A 729 0.15 43.33 -7.05
CA TYR A 729 -0.56 42.34 -6.25
C TYR A 729 -1.77 41.82 -7.03
N SER A 730 -1.97 40.50 -6.98
CA SER A 730 -3.17 39.82 -7.46
C SER A 730 -3.76 38.93 -6.37
N LEU A 731 -5.08 38.96 -6.26
CA LEU A 731 -5.89 38.07 -5.45
C LEU A 731 -6.79 37.27 -6.38
N SER A 732 -6.71 35.94 -6.31
CA SER A 732 -7.66 35.03 -6.95
C SER A 732 -8.55 34.38 -5.89
N LEU A 733 -9.87 34.50 -6.08
CA LEU A 733 -10.93 33.92 -5.26
C LEU A 733 -11.59 32.74 -5.99
N LYS A 734 -11.37 31.49 -5.56
CA LYS A 734 -11.95 30.32 -6.22
C LYS A 734 -13.22 29.80 -5.54
N ASP A 735 -14.25 29.50 -6.31
CA ASP A 735 -15.55 29.10 -5.77
C ASP A 735 -15.64 27.60 -5.46
N GLY A 736 -15.10 27.19 -4.30
CA GLY A 736 -15.08 25.79 -3.86
C GLY A 736 -16.45 25.20 -3.49
N ARG A 737 -17.53 26.00 -3.45
CA ARG A 737 -18.84 25.56 -2.94
C ARG A 737 -19.53 24.50 -3.80
N LYS A 738 -19.15 24.37 -5.06
CA LYS A 738 -19.65 23.33 -5.98
C LYS A 738 -18.73 22.11 -6.03
N SER A 739 -17.52 22.22 -5.50
CA SER A 739 -16.54 21.14 -5.48
C SER A 739 -16.95 20.09 -4.46
N ILE A 740 -16.62 18.83 -4.73
CA ILE A 740 -16.69 17.75 -3.76
C ILE A 740 -15.82 18.02 -2.52
N TYR A 741 -14.77 18.83 -2.69
CA TYR A 741 -13.97 19.41 -1.63
C TYR A 741 -14.69 20.64 -1.06
N GLN A 742 -15.66 20.40 -0.18
CA GLN A 742 -16.44 21.45 0.46
C GLN A 742 -15.57 22.22 1.45
N THR A 743 -15.23 23.45 1.07
CA THR A 743 -14.72 24.48 1.97
C THR A 743 -15.88 25.42 2.26
N GLY A 744 -16.06 25.86 3.51
CA GLY A 744 -17.14 26.78 3.90
C GLY A 744 -17.02 28.20 3.32
N GLY A 745 -16.35 28.41 2.18
CA GLY A 745 -16.03 29.72 1.59
C GLY A 745 -15.41 29.66 0.19
N PHE A 746 -14.87 30.80 -0.28
CA PHE A 746 -14.07 30.86 -1.52
C PHE A 746 -12.67 30.30 -1.28
N GLY A 747 -11.76 30.41 -2.25
CA GLY A 747 -10.37 30.08 -2.09
C GLY A 747 -9.35 31.09 -2.51
N GLN A 748 -8.26 31.22 -1.76
CA GLN A 748 -7.34 32.33 -1.95
C GLN A 748 -6.01 31.90 -2.55
N LEU A 749 -5.61 32.60 -3.60
CA LEU A 749 -4.26 32.62 -4.13
C LEU A 749 -3.82 34.08 -4.21
N HIS A 750 -2.70 34.39 -3.56
CA HIS A 750 -2.10 35.71 -3.55
C HIS A 750 -0.80 35.69 -4.35
N LEU A 751 -0.65 36.64 -5.27
CA LEU A 751 0.59 36.87 -5.97
C LEU A 751 1.10 38.26 -5.62
N LEU A 752 2.31 38.35 -5.10
CA LEU A 752 3.01 39.60 -4.86
C LEU A 752 4.25 39.66 -5.73
N SER A 753 4.30 40.61 -6.65
CA SER A 753 5.42 40.77 -7.57
C SER A 753 6.14 42.09 -7.37
N ALA A 754 7.46 42.03 -7.40
CA ALA A 754 8.34 43.19 -7.50
C ALA A 754 9.20 43.05 -8.77
N SER A 755 9.38 44.13 -9.51
CA SER A 755 10.17 44.12 -10.75
C SER A 755 11.14 45.29 -10.81
N LEU A 756 12.32 45.00 -11.36
CA LEU A 756 13.34 45.95 -11.74
C LEU A 756 13.55 45.85 -13.25
N GLY A 757 13.29 46.94 -13.96
CA GLY A 757 13.54 47.05 -15.39
C GLY A 757 14.70 48.00 -15.70
N TYR A 758 15.47 47.67 -16.74
CA TYR A 758 16.65 48.39 -17.21
C TYR A 758 16.66 48.52 -18.74
N GLN A 759 16.79 49.74 -19.23
CA GLN A 759 16.89 50.05 -20.66
C GLN A 759 18.30 50.55 -21.02
N PHE A 760 18.92 50.00 -22.06
CA PHE A 760 20.33 50.28 -22.43
C PHE A 760 20.64 50.23 -23.92
#